data_AF-A0ABC8TCE2-F1
#
_entry.id   AF-A0ABC8TCE2-F1
#
_cell.length_a   1.000
_cell.length_b   1.000
_cell.length_c   1.000
_cell.angle_alpha   90.00
_cell.angle_beta   90.00
_cell.angle_gamma   90.00
#
_symmetry.space_group_name_H-M   'P 1'
#
loop_
_entity.id
_entity.type
_entity.pdbx_description
1 polymer ?
#
loop_
_entity_poly.entity_id
_entity_poly.type
_entity_poly.pdbx_seq_one_letter_code
_entity_poly.pdbx_strand_id
1 'polypeptide(L)'
;MENKGSRRRTRGKADLAGTLRKSWYHLRLSVRHPTRVPTWDAIVLTAASPEQAELYEWHLKRAKRMGRIATSTVTLAVPDPQGQRIGSGAATLNAIYALARHYEQLRLEALGPQQVANASNCSSEPSVRCKRSNDEVAASMVTFIDKKHILLLHAGGDSKRVPWANPMGKVFLPLPYLAADDPDGPVPLLFDHILAISSCARQAFKNEGGLFIMTGDVLPCFDASSMVLPEDTSCIITVPITLDIASNHGVIVASKSGILGEGYSVCLVENLLQKPSVEELVEHQAILDDGRTLLDTGIIAVRGKAWVDLVTLACSSQLMISELLENRKEMSLYEDLVAAWVPEKHEWLQPRPLGEELVYRLGKRKMFSYCAYDLQFLHFGTSNEVLDHLSGTDSGLVGRRHLCSIPATTVSDIAASAIILSSKIAPGVSIGEDSLVYDSSISDGIQIGSQSIVVGVNVPGNNSRAAEDSIRFMLPDRHCLWQVPLIGCTKRVIVYCGLHDNPKISLSKDGTFCGKPWKKVLDDLGIQESDMWSLTGTQEKCLWNAKVFPILSYFEMLSLATWLMGLSNQRNESLRPLWKRSHRISLEELHKTIDFKQMCLGSSNHQADLAAGIAMACLNFGLLGRNLSQLCEEILQKEASGVKICRDFLYRCPNLQAKNSMILPKSRAYQVEVDLLRALSEETRACEMEHRVWAAVADETASAVRYGFKGTVEHSRY
;
A
#
# COMPACT_ATOMS: atom_id res chain seq x y z
N MET A 1 32.98 -16.90 45.87
CA MET A 1 33.39 -17.19 44.49
C MET A 1 32.60 -18.39 44.01
N GLU A 2 31.56 -18.18 43.20
CA GLU A 2 31.12 -19.15 42.21
C GLU A 2 30.25 -18.40 41.19
N ASN A 3 30.79 -18.33 39.99
CA ASN A 3 30.39 -17.44 38.92
C ASN A 3 29.27 -18.14 38.13
N LYS A 4 28.00 -17.86 38.45
CA LYS A 4 26.88 -18.27 37.59
C LYS A 4 26.85 -17.35 36.38
N GLY A 5 27.62 -17.74 35.37
CA GLY A 5 27.63 -17.10 34.06
C GLY A 5 26.22 -17.00 33.50
N SER A 6 25.72 -15.77 33.46
CA SER A 6 24.58 -15.38 32.63
C SER A 6 24.93 -15.74 31.19
N ARG A 7 24.38 -16.84 30.70
CA ARG A 7 24.30 -17.11 29.26
C ARG A 7 23.37 -16.04 28.67
N ARG A 8 23.96 -14.88 28.38
CA ARG A 8 23.38 -13.85 27.53
C ARG A 8 23.17 -14.51 26.17
N ARG A 9 21.98 -15.09 25.96
CA ARG A 9 21.51 -15.48 24.63
C ARG A 9 21.65 -14.22 23.79
N THR A 10 22.62 -14.22 22.89
CA THR A 10 22.67 -13.31 21.74
C THR A 10 21.26 -13.32 21.14
N ARG A 11 20.50 -12.23 21.33
CA ARG A 11 19.16 -12.07 20.74
C ARG A 11 19.31 -12.35 19.25
N GLY A 12 18.76 -13.47 18.80
CA GLY A 12 18.80 -13.85 17.39
C GLY A 12 18.16 -12.74 16.58
N LYS A 13 18.74 -12.42 15.42
CA LYS A 13 18.17 -11.48 14.47
C LYS A 13 16.70 -11.83 14.25
N ALA A 14 15.78 -10.88 14.43
CA ALA A 14 14.36 -11.15 14.31
C ALA A 14 14.06 -11.76 12.92
N ASP A 15 13.36 -12.89 12.92
CA ASP A 15 12.98 -13.61 11.69
C ASP A 15 11.82 -12.87 11.02
N LEU A 16 12.17 -11.88 10.20
CA LEU A 16 11.22 -11.11 9.41
C LEU A 16 10.33 -12.02 8.56
N ALA A 17 10.94 -13.05 7.95
CA ALA A 17 10.26 -13.99 7.08
C ALA A 17 9.23 -14.83 7.82
N GLY A 18 9.61 -15.41 8.96
CA GLY A 18 8.71 -16.16 9.83
C GLY A 18 7.57 -15.30 10.36
N THR A 19 7.86 -14.07 10.78
CA THR A 19 6.87 -13.11 11.29
C THR A 19 5.84 -12.75 10.22
N LEU A 20 6.29 -12.42 9.01
CA LEU A 20 5.39 -12.11 7.90
C LEU A 20 4.58 -13.34 7.48
N ARG A 21 5.18 -14.52 7.33
CA ARG A 21 4.43 -15.75 6.98
C ARG A 21 3.35 -16.08 8.00
N LYS A 22 3.67 -15.99 9.30
CA LYS A 22 2.69 -16.17 10.39
C LYS A 22 1.54 -15.16 10.27
N SER A 23 1.87 -13.89 10.03
CA SER A 23 0.89 -12.81 9.89
C SER A 23 -0.02 -13.01 8.67
N TRP A 24 0.55 -13.39 7.53
CA TRP A 24 -0.18 -13.70 6.31
C TRP A 24 -1.10 -14.90 6.46
N TYR A 25 -0.64 -15.94 7.16
CA TYR A 25 -1.47 -17.10 7.49
C TYR A 25 -2.68 -16.69 8.35
N HIS A 26 -2.46 -15.89 9.39
CA HIS A 26 -3.52 -15.36 10.24
C HIS A 26 -4.54 -14.53 9.44
N LEU A 27 -4.07 -13.63 8.57
CA LEU A 27 -4.94 -12.83 7.70
C LEU A 27 -5.79 -13.71 6.77
N ARG A 28 -5.18 -14.71 6.11
CA ARG A 28 -5.92 -15.62 5.23
C ARG A 28 -7.02 -16.37 5.98
N LEU A 29 -6.76 -16.78 7.22
CA LEU A 29 -7.76 -17.44 8.07
C LEU A 29 -8.86 -16.47 8.51
N SER A 30 -8.53 -15.25 8.92
CA SER A 30 -9.51 -14.26 9.37
C SER A 30 -10.44 -13.80 8.25
N VAL A 31 -9.93 -13.75 7.02
CA VAL A 31 -10.72 -13.40 5.84
C VAL A 31 -11.63 -14.55 5.41
N ARG A 32 -11.13 -15.80 5.39
CA ARG A 32 -11.92 -16.97 4.97
C ARG A 32 -12.93 -17.45 6.00
N HIS A 33 -12.60 -17.34 7.28
CA HIS A 33 -13.40 -17.85 8.40
C HIS A 33 -13.49 -16.83 9.55
N PRO A 34 -14.10 -15.65 9.32
CA PRO A 34 -14.17 -14.57 10.30
C PRO A 34 -14.90 -14.95 11.60
N THR A 35 -15.75 -15.98 11.56
CA THR A 35 -16.45 -16.53 12.74
C THR A 35 -15.53 -17.31 13.69
N ARG A 36 -14.39 -17.81 13.19
CA ARG A 36 -13.39 -18.56 13.97
C ARG A 36 -12.19 -17.71 14.34
N VAL A 37 -11.72 -16.90 13.38
CA VAL A 37 -10.61 -15.98 13.56
C VAL A 37 -11.15 -14.57 13.29
N PRO A 38 -11.41 -13.76 14.33
CA PRO A 38 -11.98 -12.43 14.16
C PRO A 38 -11.15 -11.55 13.22
N THR A 39 -11.83 -10.83 12.34
CA THR A 39 -11.26 -9.79 11.49
C THR A 39 -11.64 -8.40 12.00
N TRP A 40 -11.14 -7.35 11.34
CA TRP A 40 -11.57 -5.97 11.58
C TRP A 40 -13.02 -5.76 11.13
N ASP A 41 -13.81 -5.02 11.92
CA ASP A 41 -15.16 -4.62 11.53
C ASP A 41 -15.11 -3.57 10.42
N ALA A 42 -14.14 -2.66 10.48
CA ALA A 42 -13.88 -1.66 9.43
C ALA A 42 -12.38 -1.45 9.19
N ILE A 43 -12.05 -1.17 7.93
CA ILE A 43 -10.72 -0.71 7.49
C ILE A 43 -10.91 0.66 6.82
N VAL A 44 -10.28 1.69 7.36
CA VAL A 44 -10.42 3.07 6.90
C VAL A 44 -9.07 3.60 6.44
N LEU A 45 -9.03 4.25 5.28
CA LEU A 45 -7.85 4.96 4.76
C LEU A 45 -8.12 6.46 4.79
N THR A 46 -7.19 7.27 5.29
CA THR A 46 -7.26 8.72 5.08
C THR A 46 -6.67 9.09 3.72
N ALA A 47 -7.20 10.12 3.06
CA ALA A 47 -6.73 10.64 1.77
C ALA A 47 -6.62 12.17 1.81
N ALA A 48 -5.73 12.75 1.01
CA ALA A 48 -5.50 14.19 0.92
C ALA A 48 -6.61 14.91 0.14
N SER A 49 -7.24 14.22 -0.82
CA SER A 49 -8.27 14.80 -1.69
C SER A 49 -9.36 13.78 -2.04
N PRO A 50 -10.55 14.23 -2.49
CA PRO A 50 -11.61 13.35 -2.97
C PRO A 50 -11.15 12.41 -4.10
N GLU A 51 -10.35 12.90 -5.04
CA GLU A 51 -9.83 12.10 -6.16
C GLU A 51 -8.89 11.00 -5.67
N GLN A 52 -8.05 11.30 -4.68
CA GLN A 52 -7.21 10.28 -4.03
C GLN A 52 -8.06 9.28 -3.24
N ALA A 53 -9.14 9.72 -2.59
CA ALA A 53 -10.07 8.80 -1.92
C ALA A 53 -10.75 7.85 -2.92
N GLU A 54 -11.13 8.32 -4.11
CA GLU A 54 -11.68 7.46 -5.17
C GLU A 54 -10.69 6.38 -5.62
N LEU A 55 -9.41 6.73 -5.77
CA LEU A 55 -8.33 5.77 -6.02
C LEU A 55 -8.23 4.73 -4.90
N TYR A 56 -8.25 5.17 -3.64
CA TYR A 56 -8.12 4.28 -2.49
C TYR A 56 -9.34 3.36 -2.34
N GLU A 57 -10.55 3.86 -2.63
CA GLU A 57 -11.75 3.03 -2.75
C GLU A 57 -11.59 1.94 -3.81
N TRP A 58 -10.99 2.27 -4.96
CA TRP A 58 -10.71 1.29 -5.99
C TRP A 58 -9.77 0.18 -5.47
N HIS A 59 -8.70 0.54 -4.77
CA HIS A 59 -7.78 -0.43 -4.16
C HIS A 59 -8.44 -1.28 -3.06
N LEU A 60 -9.27 -0.68 -2.20
CA LEU A 60 -10.02 -1.40 -1.16
C LEU A 60 -11.00 -2.42 -1.77
N LYS A 61 -11.73 -2.03 -2.82
CA LYS A 61 -12.62 -2.94 -3.56
C LYS A 61 -11.83 -4.05 -4.23
N ARG A 62 -10.66 -3.74 -4.80
CA ARG A 62 -9.75 -4.75 -5.35
C ARG A 62 -9.29 -5.75 -4.28
N ALA A 63 -8.83 -5.28 -3.13
CA ALA A 63 -8.39 -6.13 -2.02
C ALA A 63 -9.51 -7.05 -1.49
N LYS A 64 -10.77 -6.57 -1.44
CA LYS A 64 -11.95 -7.39 -1.15
C LYS A 64 -12.16 -8.49 -2.20
N ARG A 65 -12.15 -8.14 -3.48
CA ARG A 65 -12.33 -9.11 -4.59
C ARG A 65 -11.28 -10.22 -4.55
N MET A 66 -10.05 -9.89 -4.18
CA MET A 66 -8.92 -10.82 -4.11
C MET A 66 -8.83 -11.59 -2.79
N GLY A 67 -9.84 -11.50 -1.92
CA GLY A 67 -9.86 -12.21 -0.64
C GLY A 67 -8.74 -11.79 0.33
N ARG A 68 -8.29 -10.53 0.25
CA ARG A 68 -7.37 -9.91 1.24
C ARG A 68 -8.12 -9.22 2.37
N ILE A 69 -9.37 -8.83 2.12
CA ILE A 69 -10.30 -8.25 3.09
C ILE A 69 -11.58 -9.09 3.10
N ALA A 70 -12.11 -9.38 4.29
CA ALA A 70 -13.36 -10.13 4.42
C ALA A 70 -14.54 -9.37 3.78
N THR A 71 -15.47 -10.10 3.18
CA THR A 71 -16.67 -9.53 2.59
C THR A 71 -17.53 -8.78 3.61
N SER A 72 -17.52 -9.21 4.87
CA SER A 72 -18.22 -8.58 5.99
C SER A 72 -17.54 -7.31 6.53
N THR A 73 -16.26 -7.08 6.25
CA THR A 73 -15.52 -5.92 6.75
C THR A 73 -15.91 -4.68 5.96
N VAL A 74 -16.32 -3.60 6.65
CA VAL A 74 -16.58 -2.30 6.03
C VAL A 74 -15.25 -1.69 5.56
N THR A 75 -15.24 -1.05 4.40
CA THR A 75 -14.05 -0.37 3.86
C THR A 75 -14.42 1.05 3.47
N LEU A 76 -13.59 2.03 3.83
CA LEU A 76 -13.86 3.43 3.54
C LEU A 76 -12.56 4.21 3.30
N ALA A 77 -12.49 5.01 2.25
CA ALA A 77 -11.48 6.03 2.07
C ALA A 77 -12.07 7.41 2.37
N VAL A 78 -11.45 8.14 3.31
CA VAL A 78 -11.96 9.42 3.81
C VAL A 78 -11.01 10.52 3.40
N PRO A 79 -11.42 11.43 2.50
CA PRO A 79 -10.60 12.57 2.12
C PRO A 79 -10.61 13.65 3.21
N ASP A 80 -9.54 14.43 3.25
CA ASP A 80 -9.56 15.71 3.94
C ASP A 80 -10.64 16.62 3.31
N PRO A 81 -11.47 17.30 4.13
CA PRO A 81 -12.60 18.06 3.62
C PRO A 81 -12.15 19.15 2.64
N GLN A 82 -12.90 19.31 1.54
CA GLN A 82 -12.60 20.27 0.47
C GLN A 82 -11.21 20.08 -0.19
N GLY A 83 -10.54 18.93 0.02
CA GLY A 83 -9.16 18.69 -0.45
C GLY A 83 -8.12 19.58 0.22
N GLN A 84 -8.45 20.16 1.38
CA GLN A 84 -7.57 21.02 2.15
C GLN A 84 -7.07 20.28 3.38
N ARG A 85 -5.75 20.29 3.55
CA ARG A 85 -5.08 19.52 4.60
C ARG A 85 -5.48 19.98 5.99
N ILE A 86 -5.92 19.05 6.83
CA ILE A 86 -6.36 19.31 8.22
C ILE A 86 -5.42 18.70 9.28
N GLY A 87 -4.39 17.96 8.85
CA GLY A 87 -3.44 17.26 9.73
C GLY A 87 -3.93 15.88 10.18
N SER A 88 -3.01 15.01 10.59
CA SER A 88 -3.31 13.59 10.89
C SER A 88 -4.26 13.39 12.07
N GLY A 89 -4.20 14.25 13.08
CA GLY A 89 -5.11 14.21 14.22
C GLY A 89 -6.55 14.53 13.79
N ALA A 90 -6.74 15.60 13.01
CA ALA A 90 -8.09 15.96 12.53
C ALA A 90 -8.60 14.97 11.49
N ALA A 91 -7.72 14.44 10.63
CA ALA A 91 -8.07 13.37 9.71
C ALA A 91 -8.54 12.10 10.45
N THR A 92 -7.99 11.80 11.64
CA THR A 92 -8.46 10.71 12.49
C THR A 92 -9.90 10.94 12.96
N LEU A 93 -10.21 12.13 13.49
CA LEU A 93 -11.57 12.47 13.94
C LEU A 93 -12.56 12.47 12.76
N ASN A 94 -12.17 13.05 11.63
CA ASN A 94 -12.98 13.06 10.40
C ASN A 94 -13.27 11.63 9.90
N ALA A 95 -12.27 10.75 9.94
CA ALA A 95 -12.42 9.35 9.54
C ALA A 95 -13.38 8.57 10.44
N ILE A 96 -13.29 8.75 11.77
CA ILE A 96 -14.20 8.12 12.73
C ILE A 96 -15.63 8.62 12.51
N TYR A 97 -15.81 9.93 12.33
CA TYR A 97 -17.12 10.52 12.06
C TYR A 97 -17.73 10.00 10.75
N ALA A 98 -16.95 9.97 9.66
CA ALA A 98 -17.40 9.47 8.37
C ALA A 98 -17.81 7.99 8.46
N LEU A 99 -17.05 7.18 9.20
CA LEU A 99 -17.39 5.77 9.43
C LEU A 99 -18.66 5.61 10.25
N ALA A 100 -18.85 6.40 11.31
CA ALA A 100 -20.06 6.36 12.14
C ALA A 100 -21.32 6.71 11.31
N ARG A 101 -21.22 7.73 10.44
CA ARG A 101 -22.28 8.07 9.48
C ARG A 101 -22.57 6.96 8.48
N HIS A 102 -21.52 6.30 7.99
CA HIS A 102 -21.68 5.19 7.05
C HIS A 102 -22.45 4.02 7.68
N TYR A 103 -22.13 3.67 8.93
CA TYR A 103 -22.89 2.64 9.66
C TYR A 103 -24.35 3.01 9.90
N GLU A 104 -24.64 4.28 10.21
CA GLU A 104 -26.01 4.77 10.34
C GLU A 104 -26.78 4.61 9.01
N GLN A 105 -26.17 4.96 7.89
CA GLN A 105 -26.76 4.80 6.56
C GLN A 105 -27.04 3.34 6.21
N LEU A 106 -26.08 2.44 6.41
CA LEU A 106 -26.25 1.00 6.17
C LEU A 106 -27.43 0.41 6.97
N ARG A 107 -27.64 0.89 8.20
CA ARG A 107 -28.80 0.47 9.01
C ARG A 107 -30.12 0.96 8.42
N LEU A 108 -30.18 2.22 7.98
CA LEU A 108 -31.37 2.80 7.35
C LEU A 108 -31.75 2.05 6.08
N GLU A 109 -30.75 1.64 5.28
CA GLU A 109 -30.95 0.83 4.07
C GLU A 109 -31.45 -0.59 4.41
N ALA A 110 -30.91 -1.22 5.45
CA ALA A 110 -31.30 -2.56 5.89
C ALA A 110 -32.74 -2.65 6.44
N LEU A 111 -33.30 -1.55 6.96
CA LEU A 111 -34.65 -1.50 7.52
C LEU A 111 -35.78 -1.43 6.44
N GLY A 112 -35.42 -1.17 5.18
CA GLY A 112 -36.34 -1.10 4.04
C GLY A 112 -37.40 0.02 4.13
N PRO A 113 -38.11 0.34 3.03
CA PRO A 113 -39.14 1.41 3.02
C PRO A 113 -40.38 1.08 3.89
N GLN A 114 -40.61 -0.18 4.24
CA GLN A 114 -41.87 -0.65 4.83
C GLN A 114 -41.94 -0.54 6.37
N GLN A 115 -40.83 -0.40 7.09
CA GLN A 115 -40.86 -0.21 8.56
C GLN A 115 -40.86 1.25 9.00
N VAL A 116 -40.50 2.19 8.10
CA VAL A 116 -40.59 3.63 8.38
C VAL A 116 -42.06 4.09 8.46
N ALA A 117 -42.98 3.40 7.79
CA ALA A 117 -44.41 3.70 7.80
C ALA A 117 -45.16 3.21 9.07
N ASN A 118 -44.61 2.23 9.81
CA ASN A 118 -45.25 1.71 11.01
C ASN A 118 -44.87 2.46 12.30
N ALA A 119 -43.89 3.37 12.24
CA ALA A 119 -43.62 4.33 13.31
C ALA A 119 -44.50 5.60 13.19
N SER A 120 -45.27 5.76 12.11
CA SER A 120 -46.11 6.95 11.84
C SER A 120 -47.61 6.75 12.08
N ASN A 121 -48.05 5.64 12.67
CA ASN A 121 -49.45 5.47 13.07
C ASN A 121 -49.72 6.04 14.47
N CYS A 122 -49.66 7.36 14.58
CA CYS A 122 -50.44 8.15 15.53
C CYS A 122 -50.74 9.53 14.91
N SER A 123 -51.97 9.65 14.39
CA SER A 123 -52.74 10.88 14.14
C SER A 123 -52.08 12.05 13.39
N SER A 124 -52.35 12.09 12.08
CA SER A 124 -52.81 13.25 11.30
C SER A 124 -52.48 14.67 11.80
N GLU A 125 -51.33 15.21 11.38
CA GLU A 125 -51.08 16.62 11.03
C GLU A 125 -49.79 16.72 10.18
N PRO A 126 -49.74 17.50 9.08
CA PRO A 126 -48.60 17.52 8.15
C PRO A 126 -47.53 18.52 8.60
N SER A 127 -46.90 18.31 9.77
CA SER A 127 -45.79 19.17 10.22
C SER A 127 -44.92 18.61 11.34
N VAL A 128 -44.33 17.40 11.22
CA VAL A 128 -43.16 17.04 12.06
C VAL A 128 -42.21 16.14 11.27
N ARG A 129 -41.29 16.73 10.50
CA ARG A 129 -39.96 16.11 10.34
C ARG A 129 -39.33 16.20 11.71
N CYS A 130 -39.26 15.09 12.45
CA CYS A 130 -38.69 15.06 13.79
C CYS A 130 -37.23 15.54 13.69
N LYS A 131 -36.98 16.82 14.02
CA LYS A 131 -35.64 17.38 14.12
C LYS A 131 -35.01 16.77 15.37
N ARG A 132 -34.37 15.61 15.23
CA ARG A 132 -33.45 15.12 16.27
C ARG A 132 -32.42 16.22 16.53
N SER A 133 -32.16 16.53 17.80
CA SER A 133 -31.07 17.43 18.15
C SER A 133 -29.73 16.84 17.69
N ASN A 134 -28.73 17.68 17.43
CA ASN A 134 -27.40 17.20 17.05
C ASN A 134 -26.82 16.23 18.10
N ASP A 135 -27.16 16.42 19.39
CA ASP A 135 -26.72 15.56 20.48
C ASP A 135 -27.36 14.16 20.45
N GLU A 136 -28.64 14.03 20.09
CA GLU A 136 -29.29 12.72 19.93
C GLU A 136 -28.72 11.93 18.75
N VAL A 137 -28.38 12.62 17.66
CA VAL A 137 -27.75 12.00 16.49
C VAL A 137 -26.34 11.53 16.83
N ALA A 138 -25.55 12.37 17.51
CA ALA A 138 -24.21 12.00 17.96
C ALA A 138 -24.24 10.81 18.94
N ALA A 139 -25.16 10.79 19.90
CA ALA A 139 -25.33 9.67 20.83
C ALA A 139 -25.69 8.36 20.10
N SER A 140 -26.60 8.43 19.11
CA SER A 140 -26.92 7.26 18.28
C SER A 140 -25.70 6.78 17.49
N MET A 141 -24.91 7.69 16.91
CA MET A 141 -23.69 7.35 16.18
C MET A 141 -22.66 6.64 17.06
N VAL A 142 -22.48 7.10 18.31
CA VAL A 142 -21.56 6.48 19.27
C VAL A 142 -21.95 5.02 19.52
N THR A 143 -23.24 4.74 19.75
CA THR A 143 -23.71 3.37 20.02
C THR A 143 -23.53 2.39 18.84
N PHE A 144 -23.31 2.88 17.61
CA PHE A 144 -23.07 2.00 16.46
C PHE A 144 -21.63 1.51 16.37
N ILE A 145 -20.69 2.28 16.93
CA ILE A 145 -19.26 2.11 16.70
C ILE A 145 -18.49 1.77 17.98
N ASP A 146 -19.09 1.96 19.15
CA ASP A 146 -18.50 1.71 20.49
C ASP A 146 -17.96 0.28 20.68
N LYS A 147 -18.56 -0.72 20.02
CA LYS A 147 -18.15 -2.13 20.05
C LYS A 147 -17.48 -2.62 18.77
N LYS A 148 -17.19 -1.71 17.84
CA LYS A 148 -16.51 -2.03 16.57
C LYS A 148 -14.99 -1.95 16.72
N HIS A 149 -14.31 -2.78 15.93
CA HIS A 149 -12.86 -2.84 15.85
C HIS A 149 -12.41 -2.29 14.52
N ILE A 150 -11.67 -1.20 14.55
CA ILE A 150 -11.36 -0.40 13.36
C ILE A 150 -9.86 -0.37 13.16
N LEU A 151 -9.44 -0.70 11.95
CA LEU A 151 -8.12 -0.39 11.45
C LEU A 151 -8.18 0.95 10.71
N LEU A 152 -7.41 1.94 11.14
CA LEU A 152 -7.25 3.22 10.45
C LEU A 152 -5.82 3.34 9.93
N LEU A 153 -5.69 3.56 8.62
CA LEU A 153 -4.40 3.73 7.96
C LEU A 153 -4.29 5.17 7.44
N HIS A 154 -3.30 5.90 7.96
CA HIS A 154 -2.99 7.24 7.45
C HIS A 154 -2.26 7.17 6.12
N ALA A 155 -2.96 7.46 5.02
CA ALA A 155 -2.41 7.43 3.66
C ALA A 155 -2.45 8.80 2.93
N GLY A 156 -3.08 9.82 3.52
CA GLY A 156 -3.30 11.15 2.90
C GLY A 156 -2.07 12.07 2.78
N GLY A 157 -0.87 11.52 2.69
CA GLY A 157 0.34 12.32 2.48
C GLY A 157 0.65 12.54 0.99
N ASP A 158 1.02 13.77 0.60
CA ASP A 158 1.44 14.12 -0.78
C ASP A 158 2.60 13.28 -1.33
N SER A 159 3.32 12.52 -0.49
CA SER A 159 4.40 11.61 -0.91
C SER A 159 5.47 12.24 -1.81
N LYS A 160 5.73 13.55 -1.63
CA LYS A 160 6.59 14.36 -2.52
C LYS A 160 8.00 13.80 -2.73
N ARG A 161 8.54 13.03 -1.78
CA ARG A 161 9.87 12.42 -1.85
C ARG A 161 9.91 11.06 -2.58
N VAL A 162 8.75 10.55 -3.00
CA VAL A 162 8.59 9.34 -3.82
C VAL A 162 7.62 9.65 -4.97
N PRO A 163 7.98 10.56 -5.89
CA PRO A 163 7.03 11.14 -6.84
C PRO A 163 6.42 10.12 -7.81
N TRP A 164 7.12 9.04 -8.12
CA TRP A 164 6.60 7.94 -8.96
C TRP A 164 5.52 7.10 -8.26
N ALA A 165 5.51 7.07 -6.93
CA ALA A 165 4.52 6.32 -6.14
C ALA A 165 3.32 7.19 -5.73
N ASN A 166 3.42 8.51 -5.88
CA ASN A 166 2.32 9.42 -5.58
C ASN A 166 1.03 9.08 -6.37
N PRO A 167 1.07 8.78 -7.70
CA PRO A 167 -0.13 8.41 -8.45
C PRO A 167 -0.85 7.17 -7.92
N MET A 168 -0.13 6.15 -7.44
CA MET A 168 -0.75 4.92 -6.90
C MET A 168 -1.08 5.02 -5.41
N GLY A 169 -0.50 6.00 -4.70
CA GLY A 169 -0.54 6.06 -3.24
C GLY A 169 0.56 5.19 -2.62
N LYS A 170 1.30 5.77 -1.68
CA LYS A 170 2.48 5.12 -1.09
C LYS A 170 2.15 3.83 -0.33
N VAL A 171 0.98 3.74 0.29
CA VAL A 171 0.53 2.50 0.96
C VAL A 171 0.36 1.34 -0.03
N PHE A 172 0.20 1.61 -1.33
CA PHE A 172 0.04 0.62 -2.39
C PHE A 172 1.33 0.36 -3.17
N LEU A 173 2.49 0.70 -2.60
CA LEU A 173 3.80 0.35 -3.17
C LEU A 173 3.91 -1.17 -3.42
N PRO A 174 4.45 -1.60 -4.57
CA PRO A 174 4.73 -3.02 -4.80
C PRO A 174 5.85 -3.47 -3.86
N LEU A 175 5.53 -4.43 -2.99
CA LEU A 175 6.48 -4.99 -2.01
C LEU A 175 6.40 -6.51 -2.10
N PRO A 176 7.09 -7.14 -3.07
CA PRO A 176 6.94 -8.56 -3.40
C PRO A 176 7.60 -9.51 -2.38
N TYR A 177 7.61 -9.13 -1.10
CA TYR A 177 7.94 -10.04 -0.02
C TYR A 177 6.97 -11.22 -0.03
N LEU A 178 7.51 -12.43 0.07
CA LEU A 178 6.75 -13.68 0.04
C LEU A 178 5.96 -13.91 -1.26
N ALA A 179 6.24 -13.17 -2.33
CA ALA A 179 5.54 -13.38 -3.61
C ALA A 179 5.80 -14.78 -4.19
N ALA A 180 6.95 -15.39 -3.89
CA ALA A 180 7.26 -16.78 -4.23
C ALA A 180 6.37 -17.80 -3.51
N ASP A 181 5.76 -17.45 -2.37
CA ASP A 181 4.83 -18.33 -1.64
C ASP A 181 3.44 -18.39 -2.32
N ASP A 182 3.16 -17.51 -3.29
CA ASP A 182 1.89 -17.39 -4.03
C ASP A 182 2.14 -16.92 -5.49
N PRO A 183 2.84 -17.72 -6.33
CA PRO A 183 3.44 -17.27 -7.60
C PRO A 183 2.42 -16.88 -8.69
N ASP A 184 1.18 -17.34 -8.57
CA ASP A 184 0.07 -17.01 -9.48
C ASP A 184 -0.90 -15.99 -8.89
N GLY A 185 -0.68 -15.58 -7.64
CA GLY A 185 -1.40 -14.51 -7.00
C GLY A 185 -0.97 -13.13 -7.52
N PRO A 186 -1.65 -12.07 -7.07
CA PRO A 186 -1.24 -10.68 -7.32
C PRO A 186 0.14 -10.38 -6.75
N VAL A 187 0.78 -9.31 -7.24
CA VAL A 187 1.96 -8.73 -6.59
C VAL A 187 1.55 -8.24 -5.19
N PRO A 188 2.17 -8.73 -4.10
CA PRO A 188 1.91 -8.20 -2.76
C PRO A 188 2.27 -6.72 -2.66
N LEU A 189 1.40 -5.93 -2.03
CA LEU A 189 1.60 -4.50 -1.79
C LEU A 189 2.00 -4.25 -0.33
N LEU A 190 2.60 -3.09 -0.06
CA LEU A 190 2.85 -2.62 1.32
C LEU A 190 1.57 -2.69 2.17
N PHE A 191 0.44 -2.26 1.61
CA PHE A 191 -0.89 -2.37 2.21
C PHE A 191 -1.23 -3.79 2.67
N ASP A 192 -0.94 -4.80 1.86
CA ASP A 192 -1.29 -6.18 2.21
C ASP A 192 -0.46 -6.71 3.39
N HIS A 193 0.82 -6.32 3.48
CA HIS A 193 1.66 -6.66 4.63
C HIS A 193 1.22 -5.93 5.91
N ILE A 194 0.77 -4.68 5.79
CA ILE A 194 0.15 -3.92 6.89
C ILE A 194 -1.14 -4.62 7.35
N LEU A 195 -2.00 -5.07 6.42
CA LEU A 195 -3.18 -5.88 6.75
C LEU A 195 -2.80 -7.17 7.46
N ALA A 196 -1.73 -7.85 7.02
CA ALA A 196 -1.28 -9.10 7.61
C ALA A 196 -0.89 -8.91 9.09
N ILE A 197 -0.02 -7.94 9.37
CA ILE A 197 0.45 -7.66 10.74
C ILE A 197 -0.69 -7.14 11.61
N SER A 198 -1.48 -6.18 11.12
CA SER A 198 -2.61 -5.63 11.89
C SER A 198 -3.68 -6.67 12.19
N SER A 199 -3.89 -7.66 11.30
CA SER A 199 -4.85 -8.74 11.58
C SER A 199 -4.51 -9.50 12.87
N CYS A 200 -3.22 -9.67 13.18
CA CYS A 200 -2.78 -10.29 14.44
C CYS A 200 -3.02 -9.36 15.64
N ALA A 201 -2.85 -8.05 15.46
CA ALA A 201 -3.07 -7.04 16.50
C ALA A 201 -4.53 -6.97 16.97
N ARG A 202 -5.49 -7.33 16.11
CA ARG A 202 -6.94 -7.33 16.39
C ARG A 202 -7.28 -8.05 17.71
N GLN A 203 -6.60 -9.13 18.04
CA GLN A 203 -6.93 -9.92 19.24
C GLN A 203 -6.66 -9.17 20.56
N ALA A 204 -5.76 -8.18 20.56
CA ALA A 204 -5.44 -7.39 21.75
C ALA A 204 -6.63 -6.56 22.26
N PHE A 205 -7.61 -6.28 21.40
CA PHE A 205 -8.83 -5.57 21.74
C PHE A 205 -9.88 -6.45 22.45
N LYS A 206 -9.73 -7.78 22.39
CA LYS A 206 -10.68 -8.75 22.94
C LYS A 206 -12.10 -8.49 22.42
N ASN A 207 -13.07 -8.36 23.33
CA ASN A 207 -14.49 -8.08 23.04
C ASN A 207 -14.85 -6.60 23.23
N GLU A 208 -13.87 -5.73 23.45
CA GLU A 208 -14.08 -4.28 23.56
C GLU A 208 -13.82 -3.62 22.23
N GLY A 209 -14.66 -2.65 21.85
CA GLY A 209 -14.40 -1.86 20.67
C GLY A 209 -13.11 -1.06 20.79
N GLY A 210 -12.58 -0.68 19.64
CA GLY A 210 -11.34 0.08 19.60
C GLY A 210 -10.86 0.41 18.21
N LEU A 211 -9.84 1.26 18.21
CA LEU A 211 -9.18 1.80 17.04
C LEU A 211 -7.70 1.37 17.06
N PHE A 212 -7.21 0.88 15.93
CA PHE A 212 -5.81 0.62 15.69
C PHE A 212 -5.35 1.48 14.51
N ILE A 213 -4.49 2.45 14.78
CA ILE A 213 -3.95 3.40 13.81
C ILE A 213 -2.57 2.91 13.37
N MET A 214 -2.29 2.95 12.07
CA MET A 214 -0.95 2.80 11.51
C MET A 214 -0.71 3.84 10.41
N THR A 215 0.55 4.04 10.03
CA THR A 215 0.89 4.88 8.87
C THR A 215 0.99 4.05 7.60
N GLY A 216 0.64 4.64 6.46
CA GLY A 216 0.70 4.00 5.14
C GLY A 216 2.09 3.97 4.50
N ASP A 217 3.13 4.39 5.23
CA ASP A 217 4.50 4.51 4.73
C ASP A 217 5.54 3.74 5.54
N VAL A 218 5.09 2.93 6.48
CA VAL A 218 5.91 2.11 7.36
C VAL A 218 5.36 0.69 7.34
N LEU A 219 6.25 -0.29 7.27
CA LEU A 219 5.94 -1.67 7.59
C LEU A 219 6.56 -2.05 8.94
N PRO A 220 5.76 -2.10 10.02
CA PRO A 220 6.27 -2.44 11.36
C PRO A 220 6.22 -3.95 11.58
N CYS A 221 7.34 -4.62 11.37
CA CYS A 221 7.42 -6.08 11.46
C CYS A 221 7.71 -6.53 12.88
N PHE A 222 6.70 -7.05 13.56
CA PHE A 222 6.80 -7.68 14.88
C PHE A 222 5.67 -8.70 15.06
N ASP A 223 5.78 -9.58 16.06
CA ASP A 223 4.71 -10.52 16.39
C ASP A 223 3.56 -9.81 17.12
N ALA A 224 2.66 -9.18 16.35
CA ALA A 224 1.51 -8.46 16.92
C ALA A 224 0.51 -9.39 17.63
N SER A 225 0.65 -10.71 17.52
CA SER A 225 -0.18 -11.65 18.30
C SER A 225 0.18 -11.64 19.78
N SER A 226 1.40 -11.27 20.19
CA SER A 226 1.73 -11.16 21.61
C SER A 226 1.30 -9.82 22.23
N MET A 227 0.70 -8.92 21.44
CA MET A 227 0.38 -7.57 21.88
C MET A 227 -0.67 -7.56 22.99
N VAL A 228 -0.40 -6.81 24.05
CA VAL A 228 -1.30 -6.64 25.21
C VAL A 228 -1.62 -5.16 25.37
N LEU A 229 -2.91 -4.85 25.43
CA LEU A 229 -3.41 -3.51 25.67
C LEU A 229 -4.05 -3.44 27.07
N PRO A 230 -3.70 -2.44 27.91
CA PRO A 230 -4.42 -2.22 29.16
C PRO A 230 -5.90 -1.89 28.89
N GLU A 231 -6.73 -2.03 29.92
CA GLU A 231 -8.18 -1.79 29.80
C GLU A 231 -8.49 -0.29 29.77
N ASP A 232 -9.52 0.08 29.01
CA ASP A 232 -10.07 1.44 28.96
C ASP A 232 -9.05 2.56 28.68
N THR A 233 -8.01 2.28 27.88
CA THR A 233 -6.88 3.19 27.69
C THR A 233 -6.44 3.33 26.22
N SER A 234 -5.59 4.33 25.95
CA SER A 234 -4.78 4.43 24.74
C SER A 234 -3.38 3.89 24.95
N CYS A 235 -2.77 3.36 23.88
CA CYS A 235 -1.42 2.82 23.88
C CYS A 235 -0.69 3.18 22.58
N ILE A 236 0.55 3.66 22.69
CA ILE A 236 1.48 3.85 21.57
C ILE A 236 2.44 2.67 21.51
N ILE A 237 2.68 2.14 20.31
CA ILE A 237 3.67 1.08 20.12
C ILE A 237 5.01 1.75 19.84
N THR A 238 6.03 1.33 20.58
CA THR A 238 7.38 1.92 20.51
C THR A 238 8.44 0.87 20.25
N VAL A 239 9.60 1.32 19.77
CA VAL A 239 10.80 0.49 19.60
C VAL A 239 12.02 1.27 20.09
N PRO A 240 13.01 0.63 20.74
CA PRO A 240 14.22 1.34 21.13
C PRO A 240 15.12 1.62 19.93
N ILE A 241 15.45 2.89 19.72
CA ILE A 241 16.24 3.38 18.58
C ILE A 241 17.48 4.17 19.03
N THR A 242 18.43 4.37 18.12
CA THR A 242 19.63 5.17 18.35
C THR A 242 19.32 6.67 18.37
N LEU A 243 20.17 7.44 19.07
CA LEU A 243 19.95 8.87 19.32
C LEU A 243 19.95 9.72 18.03
N ASP A 244 20.72 9.33 17.02
CA ASP A 244 20.79 10.01 15.72
C ASP A 244 19.43 9.93 14.99
N ILE A 245 18.78 8.77 15.03
CA ILE A 245 17.42 8.63 14.49
C ILE A 245 16.44 9.40 15.37
N ALA A 246 16.51 9.25 16.69
CA ALA A 246 15.61 9.92 17.63
C ALA A 246 15.49 11.44 17.41
N SER A 247 16.59 12.10 17.05
CA SER A 247 16.63 13.56 16.80
C SER A 247 15.71 14.04 15.65
N ASN A 248 15.29 13.13 14.77
CA ASN A 248 14.45 13.44 13.62
C ASN A 248 12.97 13.03 13.80
N HIS A 249 12.62 12.42 14.94
CA HIS A 249 11.33 11.77 15.16
C HIS A 249 10.73 12.09 16.54
N GLY A 250 9.50 11.61 16.79
CA GLY A 250 8.87 11.66 18.11
C GLY A 250 9.50 10.64 19.06
N VAL A 251 9.74 11.05 20.31
CA VAL A 251 10.32 10.22 21.37
C VAL A 251 9.39 10.17 22.58
N ILE A 252 9.17 8.97 23.08
CA ILE A 252 8.32 8.69 24.24
C ILE A 252 9.18 8.59 25.50
N VAL A 253 8.81 9.35 26.54
CA VAL A 253 9.35 9.17 27.89
C VAL A 253 8.39 8.29 28.66
N ALA A 254 8.81 7.07 28.98
CA ALA A 254 8.00 6.08 29.66
C ALA A 254 8.46 5.89 31.11
N SER A 255 7.50 5.60 31.99
CA SER A 255 7.77 5.32 33.39
C SER A 255 8.70 4.12 33.57
N LYS A 256 9.53 4.18 34.62
CA LYS A 256 10.41 3.07 35.03
C LYS A 256 9.63 1.88 35.60
N SER A 257 8.36 2.09 35.96
CA SER A 257 7.45 1.05 36.44
C SER A 257 6.49 0.61 35.34
N GLY A 258 6.34 -0.71 35.15
CA GLY A 258 5.50 -1.26 34.10
C GLY A 258 5.41 -2.78 34.13
N ILE A 259 4.62 -3.33 33.21
CA ILE A 259 4.49 -4.77 33.01
C ILE A 259 5.60 -5.21 32.06
N LEU A 260 6.41 -6.18 32.50
CA LEU A 260 7.46 -6.80 31.68
C LEU A 260 6.96 -8.16 31.20
N GLY A 261 6.97 -8.37 29.88
CA GLY A 261 6.69 -9.66 29.25
C GLY A 261 7.92 -10.20 28.52
N GLU A 262 7.80 -11.41 27.97
CA GLU A 262 8.83 -11.94 27.07
C GLU A 262 8.84 -11.12 25.77
N GLY A 263 9.90 -10.32 25.57
CA GLY A 263 10.10 -9.54 24.34
C GLY A 263 9.34 -8.21 24.26
N TYR A 264 8.63 -7.80 25.32
CA TYR A 264 7.95 -6.50 25.36
C TYR A 264 7.87 -5.90 26.77
N SER A 265 7.57 -4.61 26.85
CA SER A 265 7.18 -3.94 28.10
C SER A 265 5.97 -3.02 27.88
N VAL A 266 5.15 -2.83 28.92
CA VAL A 266 4.03 -1.89 28.93
C VAL A 266 4.19 -0.92 30.09
N CYS A 267 4.47 0.34 29.79
CA CYS A 267 4.74 1.39 30.77
C CYS A 267 3.81 2.59 30.57
N LEU A 268 3.53 3.34 31.63
CA LEU A 268 2.83 4.63 31.50
C LEU A 268 3.70 5.61 30.71
N VAL A 269 3.10 6.42 29.82
CA VAL A 269 3.80 7.53 29.17
C VAL A 269 3.77 8.74 30.10
N GLU A 270 4.96 9.21 30.47
CA GLU A 270 5.15 10.36 31.36
C GLU A 270 5.32 11.64 30.55
N ASN A 271 5.99 11.59 29.39
CA ASN A 271 6.19 12.76 28.54
C ASN A 271 6.34 12.38 27.05
N LEU A 272 6.20 13.38 26.18
CA LEU A 272 6.39 13.30 24.72
C LEU A 272 7.41 14.34 24.27
N LEU A 273 8.37 13.96 23.45
CA LEU A 273 9.33 14.88 22.86
C LEU A 273 9.21 14.81 21.35
N GLN A 274 9.37 15.95 20.66
CA GLN A 274 9.24 16.02 19.20
C GLN A 274 10.53 16.54 18.59
N LYS A 275 11.23 15.67 17.85
CA LYS A 275 12.55 15.95 17.25
C LYS A 275 13.54 16.53 18.26
N PRO A 276 13.72 15.85 19.42
CA PRO A 276 14.49 16.42 20.50
C PRO A 276 15.98 16.48 20.18
N SER A 277 16.67 17.46 20.77
CA SER A 277 18.13 17.44 20.84
C SER A 277 18.63 16.36 21.81
N VAL A 278 19.92 16.02 21.75
CA VAL A 278 20.51 15.06 22.69
C VAL A 278 20.46 15.59 24.12
N GLU A 279 20.60 16.89 24.31
CA GLU A 279 20.50 17.57 25.59
C GLU A 279 19.08 17.43 26.19
N GLU A 280 18.04 17.66 25.39
CA GLU A 280 16.64 17.49 25.82
C GLU A 280 16.33 16.04 26.20
N LEU A 281 16.90 15.06 25.49
CA LEU A 281 16.75 13.64 25.81
C LEU A 281 17.34 13.30 27.19
N VAL A 282 18.47 13.90 27.56
CA VAL A 282 19.11 13.71 28.86
C VAL A 282 18.30 14.40 29.96
N GLU A 283 17.92 15.67 29.74
CA GLU A 283 17.17 16.48 30.70
C GLU A 283 15.85 15.80 31.11
N HIS A 284 15.13 15.27 30.13
CA HIS A 284 13.84 14.59 30.35
C HIS A 284 13.95 13.10 30.67
N GLN A 285 15.16 12.57 30.92
CA GLN A 285 15.40 11.15 31.24
C GLN A 285 14.81 10.18 30.19
N ALA A 286 14.86 10.55 28.90
CA ALA A 286 14.30 9.76 27.80
C ALA A 286 15.19 8.59 27.35
N ILE A 287 16.43 8.54 27.84
CA ILE A 287 17.44 7.54 27.47
C ILE A 287 17.31 6.31 28.39
N LEU A 288 17.14 5.15 27.78
CA LEU A 288 17.07 3.85 28.43
C LEU A 288 18.45 3.38 28.93
N ASP A 289 18.47 2.37 29.79
CA ASP A 289 19.70 1.79 30.37
C ASP A 289 20.70 1.25 29.31
N ASP A 290 20.22 0.95 28.09
CA ASP A 290 21.04 0.49 26.98
C ASP A 290 21.52 1.62 26.04
N GLY A 291 21.26 2.88 26.39
CA GLY A 291 21.68 4.06 25.64
C GLY A 291 20.77 4.45 24.47
N ARG A 292 19.63 3.77 24.29
CA ARG A 292 18.64 4.05 23.24
C ARG A 292 17.45 4.84 23.77
N THR A 293 16.57 5.30 22.88
CA THR A 293 15.32 5.99 23.23
C THR A 293 14.11 5.28 22.64
N LEU A 294 12.92 5.48 23.22
CA LEU A 294 11.68 4.92 22.68
C LEU A 294 11.14 5.79 21.56
N LEU A 295 11.16 5.26 20.34
CA LEU A 295 10.63 5.91 19.15
C LEU A 295 9.11 5.81 19.08
N ASP A 296 8.44 6.90 18.71
CA ASP A 296 7.06 6.85 18.19
C ASP A 296 7.04 6.17 16.81
N THR A 297 6.41 5.00 16.73
CA THR A 297 6.29 4.26 15.47
C THR A 297 5.13 4.74 14.58
N GLY A 298 4.31 5.69 15.06
CA GLY A 298 3.07 6.10 14.41
C GLY A 298 1.94 5.09 14.54
N ILE A 299 2.10 4.08 15.41
CA ILE A 299 1.08 3.05 15.68
C ILE A 299 0.44 3.33 17.04
N ILE A 300 -0.87 3.53 17.02
CA ILE A 300 -1.66 3.87 18.22
C ILE A 300 -2.84 2.93 18.33
N ALA A 301 -3.05 2.34 19.51
CA ALA A 301 -4.20 1.54 19.84
C ALA A 301 -5.07 2.25 20.89
N VAL A 302 -6.38 2.29 20.71
CA VAL A 302 -7.33 2.89 21.65
C VAL A 302 -8.45 1.90 21.93
N ARG A 303 -8.67 1.53 23.20
CA ARG A 303 -9.58 0.42 23.56
C ARG A 303 -10.58 0.83 24.65
N GLY A 304 -11.79 0.28 24.60
CA GLY A 304 -12.78 0.37 25.69
C GLY A 304 -13.27 1.80 25.89
N LYS A 305 -13.32 2.31 27.13
CA LYS A 305 -13.82 3.67 27.39
C LYS A 305 -13.03 4.77 26.68
N ALA A 306 -11.71 4.63 26.52
CA ALA A 306 -10.92 5.60 25.76
C ALA A 306 -11.36 5.68 24.29
N TRP A 307 -11.80 4.56 23.72
CA TRP A 307 -12.37 4.51 22.38
C TRP A 307 -13.72 5.24 22.33
N VAL A 308 -14.60 5.01 23.29
CA VAL A 308 -15.89 5.71 23.39
C VAL A 308 -15.71 7.23 23.53
N ASP A 309 -14.76 7.67 24.35
CA ASP A 309 -14.45 9.10 24.52
C ASP A 309 -13.97 9.72 23.20
N LEU A 310 -13.11 9.02 22.46
CA LEU A 310 -12.61 9.45 21.15
C LEU A 310 -13.71 9.51 20.08
N VAL A 311 -14.59 8.51 20.04
CA VAL A 311 -15.77 8.50 19.15
C VAL A 311 -16.68 9.68 19.45
N THR A 312 -16.96 9.92 20.73
CA THR A 312 -17.82 11.01 21.16
C THR A 312 -17.26 12.35 20.71
N LEU A 313 -15.95 12.56 20.87
CA LEU A 313 -15.25 13.73 20.36
C LEU A 313 -15.41 13.85 18.83
N ALA A 314 -15.12 12.79 18.08
CA ALA A 314 -15.21 12.77 16.62
C ALA A 314 -16.63 13.07 16.10
N CYS A 315 -17.67 12.54 16.76
CA CYS A 315 -19.06 12.82 16.41
C CYS A 315 -19.45 14.28 16.63
N SER A 316 -18.70 15.03 17.44
CA SER A 316 -18.92 16.46 17.72
C SER A 316 -17.89 17.39 17.08
N SER A 317 -16.93 16.88 16.30
CA SER A 317 -15.76 17.65 15.86
C SER A 317 -15.96 18.42 14.54
N GLN A 318 -17.16 18.48 13.98
CA GLN A 318 -17.36 19.09 12.65
C GLN A 318 -17.12 20.60 12.66
N LEU A 319 -17.59 21.29 13.71
CA LEU A 319 -17.31 22.72 13.88
C LEU A 319 -15.81 22.98 14.05
N MET A 320 -15.13 22.10 14.80
CA MET A 320 -13.69 22.17 15.04
C MET A 320 -12.88 22.00 13.75
N ILE A 321 -13.27 21.05 12.90
CA ILE A 321 -12.63 20.83 11.60
C ILE A 321 -12.87 22.01 10.67
N SER A 322 -14.07 22.60 10.66
CA SER A 322 -14.36 23.82 9.89
C SER A 322 -13.47 24.99 10.32
N GLU A 323 -13.27 25.18 11.63
CA GLU A 323 -12.39 26.23 12.16
C GLU A 323 -10.91 26.04 11.75
N LEU A 324 -10.43 24.78 11.73
CA LEU A 324 -9.09 24.46 11.23
C LEU A 324 -8.93 24.85 9.76
N LEU A 325 -9.94 24.58 8.93
CA LEU A 325 -9.95 24.92 7.50
C LEU A 325 -9.95 26.44 7.28
N GLU A 326 -10.83 27.16 7.97
CA GLU A 326 -10.93 28.63 7.89
C GLU A 326 -9.61 29.31 8.27
N ASN A 327 -8.95 28.80 9.30
CA ASN A 327 -7.68 29.34 9.80
C ASN A 327 -6.43 28.73 9.12
N ARG A 328 -6.60 27.78 8.19
CA ARG A 328 -5.52 27.01 7.54
C ARG A 328 -4.53 26.41 8.55
N LYS A 329 -5.06 25.86 9.65
CA LYS A 329 -4.30 25.16 10.68
C LYS A 329 -4.45 23.65 10.53
N GLU A 330 -3.44 22.92 10.98
CA GLU A 330 -3.44 21.46 11.01
C GLU A 330 -3.42 20.97 12.47
N MET A 331 -4.07 19.84 12.74
CA MET A 331 -3.97 19.13 14.00
C MET A 331 -3.15 17.85 13.84
N SER A 332 -2.09 17.72 14.63
CA SER A 332 -1.16 16.59 14.64
C SER A 332 -1.70 15.43 15.48
N LEU A 333 -1.57 14.21 14.97
CA LEU A 333 -1.89 13.00 15.73
C LEU A 333 -1.01 12.89 16.98
N TYR A 334 0.30 13.11 16.84
CA TYR A 334 1.26 12.95 17.92
C TYR A 334 1.24 14.15 18.89
N GLU A 335 1.33 15.37 18.34
CA GLU A 335 1.50 16.56 19.18
C GLU A 335 0.19 17.04 19.80
N ASP A 336 -0.97 16.77 19.19
CA ASP A 336 -2.25 17.27 19.72
C ASP A 336 -3.11 16.13 20.29
N LEU A 337 -3.47 15.13 19.49
CA LEU A 337 -4.39 14.07 19.92
C LEU A 337 -3.76 13.14 20.99
N VAL A 338 -2.54 12.66 20.75
CA VAL A 338 -1.82 11.80 21.71
C VAL A 338 -1.42 12.57 22.96
N ALA A 339 -0.99 13.82 22.81
CA ALA A 339 -0.67 14.70 23.93
C ALA A 339 -1.86 14.90 24.90
N ALA A 340 -3.10 14.85 24.42
CA ALA A 340 -4.29 14.95 25.27
C ALA A 340 -4.36 13.83 26.33
N TRP A 341 -3.79 12.64 26.05
CA TRP A 341 -3.70 11.52 27.01
C TRP A 341 -2.46 11.56 27.92
N VAL A 342 -1.60 12.57 27.77
CA VAL A 342 -0.35 12.73 28.53
C VAL A 342 -0.46 14.01 29.38
N PRO A 343 -0.73 13.90 30.70
CA PRO A 343 -0.95 15.07 31.57
C PRO A 343 0.14 16.14 31.52
N GLU A 344 1.41 15.73 31.39
CA GLU A 344 2.57 16.61 31.26
C GLU A 344 2.47 17.58 30.06
N LYS A 345 1.64 17.25 29.05
CA LYS A 345 1.43 18.10 27.88
C LYS A 345 0.20 18.99 27.95
N HIS A 346 -0.61 18.92 29.01
CA HIS A 346 -1.87 19.66 29.08
C HIS A 346 -1.67 21.18 29.06
N GLU A 347 -0.70 21.71 29.81
CA GLU A 347 -0.40 23.15 29.82
C GLU A 347 0.04 23.65 28.43
N TRP A 348 0.84 22.85 27.73
CA TRP A 348 1.30 23.16 26.37
C TRP A 348 0.19 23.01 25.32
N LEU A 349 -0.72 22.07 25.51
CA LEU A 349 -1.79 21.76 24.57
C LEU A 349 -2.94 22.77 24.65
N GLN A 350 -3.34 23.23 25.85
CA GLN A 350 -4.46 24.18 26.04
C GLN A 350 -4.45 25.41 25.11
N PRO A 351 -3.33 26.15 24.92
CA PRO A 351 -3.32 27.33 24.05
C PRO A 351 -3.35 27.01 22.54
N ARG A 352 -3.23 25.73 22.17
CA ARG A 352 -3.25 25.30 20.76
C ARG A 352 -4.69 25.16 20.26
N PRO A 353 -4.91 25.20 18.93
CA PRO A 353 -6.24 24.99 18.37
C PRO A 353 -6.87 23.70 18.91
N LEU A 354 -8.08 23.80 19.47
CA LEU A 354 -8.85 22.68 20.03
C LEU A 354 -8.27 22.05 21.30
N GLY A 355 -7.21 22.62 21.87
CA GLY A 355 -6.47 22.06 23.00
C GLY A 355 -7.31 21.86 24.26
N GLU A 356 -8.10 22.86 24.65
CA GLU A 356 -8.98 22.79 25.83
C GLU A 356 -9.99 21.63 25.72
N GLU A 357 -10.63 21.48 24.55
CA GLU A 357 -11.63 20.42 24.34
C GLU A 357 -10.98 19.04 24.30
N LEU A 358 -9.80 18.91 23.68
CA LEU A 358 -9.01 17.68 23.67
C LEU A 358 -8.67 17.24 25.11
N VAL A 359 -8.15 18.15 25.93
CA VAL A 359 -7.85 17.87 27.34
C VAL A 359 -9.11 17.51 28.11
N TYR A 360 -10.21 18.25 27.92
CA TYR A 360 -11.47 18.01 28.62
C TYR A 360 -12.07 16.63 28.31
N ARG A 361 -12.07 16.22 27.03
CA ARG A 361 -12.68 14.97 26.58
C ARG A 361 -11.79 13.76 26.79
N LEU A 362 -10.50 13.89 26.49
CA LEU A 362 -9.56 12.75 26.43
C LEU A 362 -8.66 12.65 27.66
N GLY A 363 -8.37 13.77 28.35
CA GLY A 363 -7.41 13.84 29.45
C GLY A 363 -7.79 13.07 30.72
N LYS A 364 -9.01 12.51 30.78
CA LYS A 364 -9.43 11.57 31.83
C LYS A 364 -8.79 10.19 31.67
N ARG A 365 -8.26 9.88 30.49
CA ARG A 365 -7.56 8.64 30.16
C ARG A 365 -6.06 8.88 30.17
N LYS A 366 -5.31 7.78 30.26
CA LYS A 366 -3.84 7.80 30.25
C LYS A 366 -3.32 7.13 28.98
N MET A 367 -2.13 7.53 28.55
CA MET A 367 -1.41 6.87 27.47
C MET A 367 -0.40 5.87 28.03
N PHE A 368 -0.33 4.68 27.46
CA PHE A 368 0.69 3.68 27.74
C PHE A 368 1.61 3.45 26.54
N SER A 369 2.84 3.04 26.77
CA SER A 369 3.78 2.61 25.74
C SER A 369 3.90 1.10 25.76
N TYR A 370 3.58 0.43 24.65
CA TYR A 370 3.93 -0.97 24.40
C TYR A 370 5.25 -0.98 23.64
N CYS A 371 6.36 -1.27 24.32
CA CYS A 371 7.66 -1.38 23.69
C CYS A 371 7.84 -2.77 23.10
N ALA A 372 7.94 -2.86 21.77
CA ALA A 372 8.20 -4.09 21.05
C ALA A 372 9.70 -4.20 20.73
N TYR A 373 10.47 -4.93 21.55
CA TYR A 373 11.93 -4.97 21.42
C TYR A 373 12.43 -5.60 20.13
N ASP A 374 11.65 -6.51 19.54
CA ASP A 374 11.99 -7.23 18.32
C ASP A 374 11.37 -6.58 17.05
N LEU A 375 10.72 -5.42 17.19
CA LEU A 375 10.11 -4.70 16.08
C LEU A 375 11.17 -4.20 15.11
N GLN A 376 11.00 -4.55 13.84
CA GLN A 376 11.75 -3.95 12.73
C GLN A 376 10.90 -2.87 12.06
N PHE A 377 11.47 -1.68 11.93
CA PHE A 377 10.80 -0.51 11.40
C PHE A 377 11.27 -0.22 9.98
N LEU A 378 10.52 -0.70 8.98
CA LEU A 378 10.86 -0.49 7.56
C LEU A 378 10.11 0.74 7.03
N HIS A 379 10.82 1.85 6.87
CA HIS A 379 10.26 3.12 6.39
C HIS A 379 10.41 3.26 4.87
N PHE A 380 9.36 3.72 4.19
CA PHE A 380 9.31 3.93 2.74
C PHE A 380 9.18 5.43 2.43
N GLY A 381 10.12 6.21 2.94
CA GLY A 381 10.12 7.68 2.89
C GLY A 381 10.61 8.29 1.59
N THR A 382 11.51 7.59 0.90
CA THR A 382 12.21 8.02 -0.32
C THR A 382 12.28 6.88 -1.34
N SER A 383 12.48 7.22 -2.62
CA SER A 383 12.66 6.20 -3.67
C SER A 383 13.84 5.27 -3.41
N ASN A 384 14.91 5.78 -2.79
CA ASN A 384 16.08 4.99 -2.43
C ASN A 384 15.75 3.96 -1.34
N GLU A 385 15.06 4.37 -0.27
CA GLU A 385 14.62 3.44 0.77
C GLU A 385 13.76 2.29 0.20
N VAL A 386 12.89 2.57 -0.77
CA VAL A 386 12.12 1.52 -1.45
C VAL A 386 13.06 0.50 -2.10
N LEU A 387 14.08 0.93 -2.84
CA LEU A 387 15.05 0.01 -3.46
C LEU A 387 15.91 -0.71 -2.42
N ASP A 388 16.36 -0.03 -1.35
CA ASP A 388 17.17 -0.61 -0.28
C ASP A 388 16.44 -1.78 0.40
N HIS A 389 15.13 -1.65 0.64
CA HIS A 389 14.33 -2.74 1.21
C HIS A 389 14.21 -3.93 0.23
N LEU A 390 14.27 -3.68 -1.08
CA LEU A 390 14.15 -4.70 -2.11
C LEU A 390 15.50 -5.37 -2.49
N SER A 391 16.62 -4.71 -2.22
CA SER A 391 17.98 -5.19 -2.50
C SER A 391 18.73 -5.66 -1.25
N GLY A 392 18.30 -5.23 -0.06
CA GLY A 392 19.01 -5.39 1.20
C GLY A 392 19.08 -6.80 1.79
N THR A 393 19.42 -6.87 3.08
CA THR A 393 19.73 -8.12 3.81
C THR A 393 18.62 -9.16 3.81
N ASP A 394 17.37 -8.74 3.58
CA ASP A 394 16.18 -9.59 3.50
C ASP A 394 15.80 -9.95 2.05
N SER A 395 16.74 -9.81 1.11
CA SER A 395 16.56 -10.13 -0.33
C SER A 395 16.01 -11.53 -0.62
N GLY A 396 16.18 -12.49 0.30
CA GLY A 396 15.57 -13.83 0.21
C GLY A 396 14.04 -13.83 0.27
N LEU A 397 13.41 -12.75 0.74
CA LEU A 397 11.96 -12.58 0.76
C LEU A 397 11.39 -12.08 -0.58
N VAL A 398 12.22 -11.42 -1.38
CA VAL A 398 11.78 -10.65 -2.55
C VAL A 398 11.56 -11.56 -3.75
N GLY A 399 10.30 -11.72 -4.17
CA GLY A 399 9.99 -12.33 -5.45
C GLY A 399 10.37 -11.42 -6.61
N ARG A 400 11.56 -11.64 -7.18
CA ARG A 400 12.13 -10.77 -8.23
C ARG A 400 11.45 -10.86 -9.59
N ARG A 401 10.64 -11.90 -9.81
CA ARG A 401 9.90 -12.17 -11.05
C ARG A 401 8.50 -12.59 -10.67
N HIS A 402 7.53 -11.73 -10.86
CA HIS A 402 6.15 -11.99 -10.45
C HIS A 402 5.17 -11.45 -11.46
N LEU A 403 4.21 -12.27 -11.89
CA LEU A 403 3.21 -11.93 -12.90
C LEU A 403 3.83 -11.23 -14.13
N CYS A 404 4.93 -11.76 -14.67
CA CYS A 404 5.70 -11.10 -15.73
C CYS A 404 5.91 -11.99 -16.96
N SER A 405 6.08 -11.36 -18.12
CA SER A 405 6.45 -12.01 -19.39
C SER A 405 7.84 -11.55 -19.80
N ILE A 406 8.82 -12.47 -19.78
CA ILE A 406 10.23 -12.19 -20.09
C ILE A 406 10.67 -13.11 -21.22
N PRO A 407 11.45 -12.61 -22.20
CA PRO A 407 11.89 -13.40 -23.34
C PRO A 407 12.87 -14.49 -22.87
N ALA A 408 12.70 -15.71 -23.37
CA ALA A 408 13.66 -16.79 -23.20
C ALA A 408 14.78 -16.67 -24.25
N THR A 409 15.53 -15.56 -24.23
CA THR A 409 16.60 -15.28 -25.20
C THR A 409 17.85 -14.75 -24.51
N THR A 410 19.01 -14.93 -25.14
CA THR A 410 20.28 -14.30 -24.71
C THR A 410 20.47 -12.88 -25.24
N VAL A 411 19.50 -12.39 -26.03
CA VAL A 411 19.55 -11.06 -26.65
C VAL A 411 19.18 -9.98 -25.63
N SER A 412 18.42 -10.33 -24.59
CA SER A 412 18.12 -9.44 -23.47
C SER A 412 19.12 -9.65 -22.34
N ASP A 413 19.66 -8.55 -21.82
CA ASP A 413 20.57 -8.55 -20.67
C ASP A 413 19.85 -8.00 -19.44
N ILE A 414 19.24 -8.90 -18.67
CA ILE A 414 18.44 -8.55 -17.49
C ILE A 414 19.15 -9.08 -16.26
N ALA A 415 19.62 -8.17 -15.40
CA ALA A 415 20.29 -8.54 -14.16
C ALA A 415 19.41 -9.46 -13.27
N ALA A 416 20.06 -10.41 -12.60
CA ALA A 416 19.38 -11.34 -11.69
C ALA A 416 18.75 -10.62 -10.48
N SER A 417 19.38 -9.52 -10.03
CA SER A 417 18.90 -8.70 -8.92
C SER A 417 17.78 -7.74 -9.31
N ALA A 418 17.59 -7.43 -10.59
CA ALA A 418 16.47 -6.61 -11.07
C ALA A 418 15.14 -7.22 -10.61
N ILE A 419 14.09 -6.41 -10.51
CA ILE A 419 12.78 -6.80 -10.00
C ILE A 419 11.75 -6.45 -11.05
N ILE A 420 11.08 -7.47 -11.58
CA ILE A 420 10.13 -7.32 -12.68
C ILE A 420 8.79 -7.87 -12.22
N LEU A 421 7.84 -6.95 -12.03
CA LEU A 421 6.54 -7.19 -11.42
C LEU A 421 5.45 -6.73 -12.36
N SER A 422 4.44 -7.56 -12.61
CA SER A 422 3.29 -7.19 -13.46
C SER A 422 3.71 -6.55 -14.78
N SER A 423 4.77 -7.06 -15.42
CA SER A 423 5.41 -6.37 -16.55
C SER A 423 5.73 -7.31 -17.72
N LYS A 424 5.73 -6.75 -18.92
CA LYS A 424 6.13 -7.43 -20.17
C LYS A 424 7.42 -6.83 -20.69
N ILE A 425 8.40 -7.68 -20.93
CA ILE A 425 9.70 -7.30 -21.51
C ILE A 425 9.81 -7.92 -22.91
N ALA A 426 10.18 -7.12 -23.90
CA ALA A 426 10.50 -7.59 -25.25
C ALA A 426 11.95 -8.11 -25.34
N PRO A 427 12.28 -8.96 -26.33
CA PRO A 427 13.68 -9.27 -26.67
C PRO A 427 14.49 -8.00 -26.94
N GLY A 428 15.78 -8.00 -26.59
CA GLY A 428 16.70 -6.88 -26.85
C GLY A 428 16.70 -5.76 -25.81
N VAL A 429 15.83 -5.85 -24.80
CA VAL A 429 15.84 -4.94 -23.63
C VAL A 429 16.97 -5.30 -22.66
N SER A 430 17.65 -4.29 -22.11
CA SER A 430 18.58 -4.46 -20.98
C SER A 430 18.10 -3.77 -19.71
N ILE A 431 18.31 -4.41 -18.55
CA ILE A 431 17.91 -3.91 -17.23
C ILE A 431 19.03 -4.16 -16.23
N GLY A 432 19.55 -3.08 -15.65
CA GLY A 432 20.62 -3.08 -14.66
C GLY A 432 20.23 -3.65 -13.30
N GLU A 433 21.23 -3.75 -12.42
CA GLU A 433 21.11 -4.35 -11.09
C GLU A 433 20.20 -3.53 -10.17
N ASP A 434 19.48 -4.22 -9.28
CA ASP A 434 18.65 -3.62 -8.23
C ASP A 434 17.60 -2.60 -8.73
N SER A 435 17.23 -2.70 -10.01
CA SER A 435 16.19 -1.87 -10.63
C SER A 435 14.80 -2.47 -10.46
N LEU A 436 13.79 -1.63 -10.29
CA LEU A 436 12.38 -2.01 -10.19
C LEU A 436 11.63 -1.65 -11.47
N VAL A 437 11.04 -2.64 -12.14
CA VAL A 437 10.11 -2.46 -13.26
C VAL A 437 8.74 -2.99 -12.85
N TYR A 438 7.75 -2.10 -12.76
CA TYR A 438 6.41 -2.41 -12.31
C TYR A 438 5.33 -1.92 -13.27
N ASP A 439 4.33 -2.76 -13.52
CA ASP A 439 3.15 -2.44 -14.35
C ASP A 439 3.50 -1.84 -15.73
N SER A 440 4.53 -2.39 -16.38
CA SER A 440 5.14 -1.79 -17.57
C SER A 440 5.27 -2.77 -18.74
N SER A 441 5.10 -2.27 -19.96
CA SER A 441 5.38 -2.98 -21.21
C SER A 441 6.55 -2.32 -21.93
N ILE A 442 7.73 -2.94 -21.84
CA ILE A 442 8.98 -2.44 -22.40
C ILE A 442 9.26 -3.08 -23.76
N SER A 443 9.31 -2.25 -24.80
CA SER A 443 9.62 -2.67 -26.19
C SER A 443 11.12 -2.77 -26.43
N ASP A 444 11.50 -3.39 -27.56
CA ASP A 444 12.90 -3.51 -28.00
C ASP A 444 13.60 -2.14 -28.14
N GLY A 445 14.93 -2.13 -27.96
CA GLY A 445 15.76 -0.91 -28.03
C GLY A 445 15.80 -0.06 -26.75
N ILE A 446 15.18 -0.52 -25.66
CA ILE A 446 15.19 0.17 -24.37
C ILE A 446 16.27 -0.39 -23.45
N GLN A 447 17.05 0.51 -22.84
CA GLN A 447 18.06 0.18 -21.83
C GLN A 447 17.72 0.89 -20.52
N ILE A 448 17.64 0.14 -19.42
CA ILE A 448 17.37 0.65 -18.07
C ILE A 448 18.62 0.44 -17.22
N GLY A 449 19.19 1.53 -16.72
CA GLY A 449 20.35 1.50 -15.82
C GLY A 449 20.07 0.83 -14.48
N SER A 450 21.11 0.67 -13.68
CA SER A 450 21.06 0.08 -12.34
C SER A 450 20.43 1.04 -11.32
N GLN A 451 19.78 0.48 -10.29
CA GLN A 451 19.10 1.23 -9.22
C GLN A 451 18.06 2.23 -9.76
N SER A 452 17.36 1.84 -10.82
CA SER A 452 16.36 2.66 -11.50
C SER A 452 14.94 2.13 -11.28
N ILE A 453 13.95 3.02 -11.32
CA ILE A 453 12.54 2.69 -11.07
C ILE A 453 11.72 3.03 -12.31
N VAL A 454 11.02 2.05 -12.87
CA VAL A 454 10.18 2.19 -14.07
C VAL A 454 8.76 1.74 -13.76
N VAL A 455 7.78 2.63 -13.88
CA VAL A 455 6.39 2.37 -13.47
C VAL A 455 5.37 2.81 -14.51
N GLY A 456 4.45 1.92 -14.88
CA GLY A 456 3.34 2.27 -15.78
C GLY A 456 3.77 2.57 -17.23
N VAL A 457 5.02 2.29 -17.59
CA VAL A 457 5.61 2.67 -18.89
C VAL A 457 5.17 1.69 -19.96
N ASN A 458 4.44 2.18 -20.96
CA ASN A 458 3.94 1.34 -22.06
C ASN A 458 4.48 1.88 -23.38
N VAL A 459 5.60 1.33 -23.83
CA VAL A 459 6.24 1.75 -25.09
C VAL A 459 5.46 1.15 -26.26
N PRO A 460 4.84 1.97 -27.15
CA PRO A 460 4.09 1.45 -28.29
C PRO A 460 4.99 0.57 -29.17
N GLY A 461 4.49 -0.62 -29.55
CA GLY A 461 5.20 -1.52 -30.46
C GLY A 461 5.33 -0.92 -31.87
N ASN A 462 6.48 -1.13 -32.51
CA ASN A 462 6.84 -0.53 -33.79
C ASN A 462 6.23 -1.30 -34.98
N ASN A 463 4.90 -1.44 -35.05
CA ASN A 463 4.24 -2.21 -36.11
C ASN A 463 4.18 -1.50 -37.48
N SER A 464 4.82 -0.33 -37.65
CA SER A 464 4.58 0.54 -38.82
C SER A 464 5.76 1.43 -39.25
N ARG A 465 6.97 1.22 -38.73
CA ARG A 465 8.17 1.96 -39.18
C ARG A 465 9.19 0.98 -39.74
N ALA A 466 9.88 1.38 -40.81
CA ALA A 466 11.00 0.62 -41.37
C ALA A 466 12.04 0.33 -40.27
N ALA A 467 12.72 -0.82 -40.37
CA ALA A 467 13.64 -1.35 -39.36
C ALA A 467 14.81 -0.40 -38.98
N GLU A 468 15.04 0.67 -39.74
CA GLU A 468 16.09 1.66 -39.51
C GLU A 468 15.72 2.73 -38.46
N ASP A 469 14.44 2.87 -38.10
CA ASP A 469 13.95 3.82 -37.08
C ASP A 469 13.58 3.15 -35.75
N SER A 470 14.30 2.09 -35.35
CA SER A 470 14.15 1.50 -34.01
C SER A 470 14.58 2.54 -32.97
N ILE A 471 13.63 2.98 -32.13
CA ILE A 471 13.92 3.98 -31.10
C ILE A 471 14.82 3.35 -30.05
N ARG A 472 15.99 3.96 -29.86
CA ARG A 472 16.88 3.65 -28.75
C ARG A 472 16.67 4.67 -27.65
N PHE A 473 16.27 4.20 -26.48
CA PHE A 473 16.13 5.04 -25.29
C PHE A 473 16.88 4.40 -24.13
N MET A 474 17.67 5.21 -23.44
CA MET A 474 18.44 4.81 -22.26
C MET A 474 17.94 5.61 -21.06
N LEU A 475 17.47 4.91 -20.04
CA LEU A 475 17.30 5.47 -18.71
C LEU A 475 18.62 5.26 -17.95
N PRO A 476 19.31 6.32 -17.51
CA PRO A 476 20.58 6.16 -16.79
C PRO A 476 20.41 5.47 -15.44
N ASP A 477 21.52 5.09 -14.82
CA ASP A 477 21.54 4.58 -13.45
C ASP A 477 20.94 5.59 -12.47
N ARG A 478 20.29 5.11 -11.41
CA ARG A 478 19.71 5.93 -10.35
C ARG A 478 18.68 6.94 -10.88
N HIS A 479 17.81 6.52 -11.79
CA HIS A 479 16.72 7.35 -12.32
C HIS A 479 15.35 6.69 -12.16
N CYS A 480 14.32 7.52 -12.00
CA CYS A 480 12.93 7.12 -12.01
C CYS A 480 12.30 7.54 -13.34
N LEU A 481 11.45 6.70 -13.92
CA LEU A 481 10.66 6.96 -15.12
C LEU A 481 9.25 6.40 -14.93
N TRP A 482 8.23 7.24 -15.06
CA TRP A 482 6.85 6.77 -14.96
C TRP A 482 5.91 7.52 -15.89
N GLN A 483 4.72 6.95 -16.09
CA GLN A 483 3.70 7.52 -16.96
C GLN A 483 2.37 7.65 -16.26
N VAL A 484 1.72 8.81 -16.45
CA VAL A 484 0.38 9.07 -15.91
C VAL A 484 -0.56 9.56 -17.01
N PRO A 485 -1.81 9.08 -17.04
CA PRO A 485 -2.86 9.73 -17.82
C PRO A 485 -3.33 11.01 -17.12
N LEU A 486 -3.67 12.03 -17.90
CA LEU A 486 -4.20 13.29 -17.38
C LEU A 486 -5.64 13.51 -17.82
N ILE A 487 -6.45 14.10 -16.94
CA ILE A 487 -7.84 14.47 -17.22
C ILE A 487 -7.88 15.42 -18.42
N GLY A 488 -8.74 15.11 -19.39
CA GLY A 488 -8.91 15.92 -20.60
C GLY A 488 -7.76 15.80 -21.62
N CYS A 489 -6.75 14.96 -21.36
CA CYS A 489 -5.69 14.65 -22.31
C CYS A 489 -5.85 13.22 -22.84
N THR A 490 -5.82 13.04 -24.16
CA THR A 490 -5.82 11.69 -24.76
C THR A 490 -4.47 11.00 -24.62
N LYS A 491 -3.40 11.74 -24.30
CA LYS A 491 -2.03 11.25 -24.18
C LYS A 491 -1.65 11.11 -22.71
N ARG A 492 -0.81 10.12 -22.41
CA ARG A 492 -0.12 10.00 -21.12
C ARG A 492 1.09 10.94 -21.10
N VAL A 493 1.45 11.46 -19.94
CA VAL A 493 2.68 12.26 -19.75
C VAL A 493 3.78 11.36 -19.21
N ILE A 494 5.00 11.51 -19.76
CA ILE A 494 6.19 10.82 -19.29
C ILE A 494 6.92 11.71 -18.29
N VAL A 495 7.17 11.19 -17.10
CA VAL A 495 7.81 11.90 -16.00
C VAL A 495 9.08 11.16 -15.60
N TYR A 496 10.12 11.91 -15.25
CA TYR A 496 11.41 11.37 -14.88
C TYR A 496 12.17 12.31 -13.94
N CYS A 497 12.98 11.73 -13.07
CA CYS A 497 13.89 12.44 -12.18
C CYS A 497 15.00 11.48 -11.69
N GLY A 498 16.00 12.02 -11.02
CA GLY A 498 16.99 11.21 -10.30
C GLY A 498 16.37 10.51 -9.09
N LEU A 499 16.92 9.36 -8.72
CA LEU A 499 16.49 8.57 -7.56
C LEU A 499 16.59 9.36 -6.24
N HIS A 500 17.62 10.19 -6.12
CA HIS A 500 17.93 10.98 -4.94
C HIS A 500 17.43 12.43 -5.01
N ASP A 501 16.75 12.82 -6.09
CA ASP A 501 16.20 14.18 -6.18
C ASP A 501 15.09 14.33 -5.14
N ASN A 502 15.23 15.31 -4.24
CA ASN A 502 14.17 15.66 -3.30
C ASN A 502 13.36 16.83 -3.86
N PRO A 503 12.10 16.63 -4.29
CA PRO A 503 11.38 17.66 -5.04
C PRO A 503 11.04 18.94 -4.26
N LYS A 504 11.23 18.92 -2.93
CA LYS A 504 10.98 20.06 -2.03
C LYS A 504 12.20 20.96 -1.84
N ILE A 505 13.40 20.50 -2.16
CA ILE A 505 14.61 21.30 -1.95
C ILE A 505 14.66 22.37 -3.03
N SER A 506 14.79 23.62 -2.59
CA SER A 506 14.81 24.77 -3.48
C SER A 506 16.13 24.87 -4.24
N LEU A 507 16.11 25.59 -5.36
CA LEU A 507 17.30 25.95 -6.13
C LEU A 507 18.33 26.72 -5.28
N SER A 508 17.87 27.49 -4.27
CA SER A 508 18.74 28.22 -3.33
C SER A 508 19.37 27.34 -2.24
N LYS A 509 18.87 26.11 -2.03
CA LYS A 509 19.32 25.16 -1.00
C LYS A 509 19.89 23.89 -1.64
N ASP A 510 20.59 24.03 -2.77
CA ASP A 510 21.24 22.93 -3.50
C ASP A 510 20.30 21.83 -4.02
N GLY A 511 19.09 22.21 -4.44
CA GLY A 511 18.16 21.29 -5.10
C GLY A 511 18.71 20.69 -6.41
N THR A 512 18.32 19.46 -6.70
CA THR A 512 18.79 18.68 -7.86
C THR A 512 17.68 18.26 -8.81
N PHE A 513 18.05 18.01 -10.06
CA PHE A 513 17.23 17.37 -11.09
C PHE A 513 18.08 16.42 -11.93
N CYS A 514 17.59 15.20 -12.12
CA CYS A 514 18.31 14.08 -12.73
C CYS A 514 19.68 13.85 -12.09
N GLY A 515 19.75 13.97 -10.75
CA GLY A 515 20.97 13.78 -9.97
C GLY A 515 22.03 14.89 -10.13
N LYS A 516 21.69 16.01 -10.79
CA LYS A 516 22.60 17.15 -11.00
C LYS A 516 22.04 18.41 -10.31
N PRO A 517 22.87 19.29 -9.74
CA PRO A 517 22.41 20.57 -9.21
C PRO A 517 21.72 21.41 -10.27
N TRP A 518 20.63 22.11 -9.91
CA TRP A 518 19.86 22.93 -10.86
C TRP A 518 20.71 23.91 -11.67
N LYS A 519 21.68 24.59 -11.04
CA LYS A 519 22.60 25.52 -11.72
C LYS A 519 23.28 24.86 -12.93
N LYS A 520 23.83 23.66 -12.72
CA LYS A 520 24.50 22.88 -13.77
C LYS A 520 23.52 22.45 -14.87
N VAL A 521 22.31 22.04 -14.51
CA VAL A 521 21.27 21.66 -15.49
C VAL A 521 20.89 22.85 -16.38
N LEU A 522 20.69 24.03 -15.79
CA LEU A 522 20.35 25.26 -16.53
C LEU A 522 21.47 25.64 -17.50
N ASP A 523 22.72 25.59 -17.05
CA ASP A 523 23.90 25.90 -17.85
C ASP A 523 24.09 24.90 -19.00
N ASP A 524 24.07 23.60 -18.71
CA ASP A 524 24.29 22.53 -19.70
C ASP A 524 23.22 22.54 -20.82
N LEU A 525 21.96 22.85 -20.47
CA LEU A 525 20.83 22.85 -21.41
C LEU A 525 20.55 24.24 -22.03
N GLY A 526 21.22 25.29 -21.54
CA GLY A 526 20.98 26.67 -21.96
C GLY A 526 19.54 27.12 -21.71
N ILE A 527 18.98 26.75 -20.55
CA ILE A 527 17.62 27.07 -20.08
C ILE A 527 17.73 28.17 -19.02
N GLN A 528 16.75 29.07 -18.96
CA GLN A 528 16.65 30.13 -17.96
C GLN A 528 15.62 29.77 -16.89
N GLU A 529 15.76 30.29 -15.67
CA GLU A 529 14.78 30.05 -14.59
C GLU A 529 13.36 30.48 -14.97
N SER A 530 13.22 31.58 -15.71
CA SER A 530 11.93 32.09 -16.20
C SER A 530 11.25 31.15 -17.19
N ASP A 531 11.97 30.19 -17.77
CA ASP A 531 11.38 29.18 -18.63
C ASP A 531 10.56 28.14 -17.82
N MET A 532 10.87 27.93 -16.53
CA MET A 532 10.27 26.87 -15.70
C MET A 532 9.37 27.38 -14.57
N TRP A 533 9.72 28.54 -14.00
CA TRP A 533 8.99 29.12 -12.88
C TRP A 533 8.45 30.50 -13.25
N SER A 534 7.20 30.77 -12.86
CA SER A 534 6.60 32.09 -13.03
C SER A 534 7.28 33.12 -12.12
N LEU A 535 7.62 34.29 -12.67
CA LEU A 535 8.30 35.37 -11.94
C LEU A 535 7.43 36.07 -10.88
N THR A 536 6.12 35.79 -10.86
CA THR A 536 5.12 36.46 -10.02
C THR A 536 4.83 35.74 -8.69
N GLY A 537 5.44 34.58 -8.44
CA GLY A 537 5.20 33.78 -7.23
C GLY A 537 6.22 34.05 -6.11
N THR A 538 5.75 34.08 -4.86
CA THR A 538 6.59 34.12 -3.64
C THR A 538 7.08 32.74 -3.20
N GLN A 539 6.77 31.68 -3.94
CA GLN A 539 7.12 30.30 -3.59
C GLN A 539 8.60 29.99 -3.88
N GLU A 540 9.22 29.17 -3.03
CA GLU A 540 10.57 28.66 -3.28
C GLU A 540 10.59 27.82 -4.58
N LYS A 541 11.53 28.14 -5.49
CA LYS A 541 11.71 27.46 -6.78
C LYS A 541 12.29 26.06 -6.54
N CYS A 542 11.54 25.00 -6.79
CA CYS A 542 11.95 23.61 -6.59
C CYS A 542 11.40 22.70 -7.69
N LEU A 543 11.79 21.43 -7.72
CA LEU A 543 11.31 20.48 -8.73
C LEU A 543 9.78 20.25 -8.62
N TRP A 544 9.20 20.36 -7.42
CA TRP A 544 7.77 20.20 -7.21
C TRP A 544 6.92 21.17 -8.04
N ASN A 545 7.33 22.44 -8.14
CA ASN A 545 6.61 23.50 -8.86
C ASN A 545 7.22 23.89 -10.22
N ALA A 546 8.30 23.22 -10.65
CA ALA A 546 8.94 23.49 -11.94
C ALA A 546 8.14 22.92 -13.13
N LYS A 547 7.83 23.73 -14.14
CA LYS A 547 7.16 23.26 -15.38
C LYS A 547 8.14 22.60 -16.34
N VAL A 548 8.48 21.34 -16.03
CA VAL A 548 9.51 20.58 -16.74
C VAL A 548 8.93 19.62 -17.78
N PHE A 549 7.80 18.97 -17.47
CA PHE A 549 7.34 17.80 -18.22
C PHE A 549 6.43 18.20 -19.39
N PRO A 550 6.84 17.96 -20.65
CA PRO A 550 6.08 18.37 -21.83
C PRO A 550 4.93 17.42 -22.13
N ILE A 551 3.82 17.95 -22.66
CA ILE A 551 2.67 17.17 -23.15
C ILE A 551 2.72 17.13 -24.67
N LEU A 552 3.40 16.12 -25.23
CA LEU A 552 3.64 15.95 -26.67
C LEU A 552 3.31 14.52 -27.12
N SER A 553 3.62 14.14 -28.37
CA SER A 553 3.56 12.72 -28.76
C SER A 553 4.58 11.90 -27.94
N TYR A 554 4.32 10.59 -27.81
CA TYR A 554 5.11 9.69 -26.98
C TYR A 554 6.62 9.76 -27.28
N PHE A 555 6.98 9.73 -28.56
CA PHE A 555 8.38 9.72 -28.99
C PHE A 555 9.06 11.08 -28.91
N GLU A 556 8.31 12.17 -29.07
CA GLU A 556 8.83 13.52 -28.80
C GLU A 556 9.15 13.67 -27.31
N MET A 557 8.27 13.19 -26.42
CA MET A 557 8.52 13.22 -24.97
C MET A 557 9.74 12.38 -24.59
N LEU A 558 9.93 11.19 -25.15
CA LEU A 558 11.15 10.38 -24.90
C LEU A 558 12.42 11.08 -25.42
N SER A 559 12.34 11.74 -26.57
CA SER A 559 13.47 12.52 -27.12
C SER A 559 13.82 13.69 -26.20
N LEU A 560 12.82 14.41 -25.70
CA LEU A 560 13.01 15.49 -24.73
C LEU A 560 13.49 14.98 -23.37
N ALA A 561 13.04 13.80 -22.92
CA ALA A 561 13.52 13.19 -21.69
C ALA A 561 15.02 12.87 -21.76
N THR A 562 15.46 12.27 -22.86
CA THR A 562 16.89 12.00 -23.13
C THR A 562 17.72 13.29 -23.07
N TRP A 563 17.20 14.37 -23.66
CA TRP A 563 17.84 15.68 -23.62
C TRP A 563 17.87 16.29 -22.22
N LEU A 564 16.75 16.29 -21.48
CA LEU A 564 16.65 16.88 -20.14
C LEU A 564 17.46 16.12 -19.08
N MET A 565 17.70 14.81 -19.26
CA MET A 565 18.65 14.04 -18.46
C MET A 565 20.13 14.38 -18.79
N GLY A 566 20.37 15.13 -19.87
CA GLY A 566 21.70 15.55 -20.32
C GLY A 566 22.46 14.47 -21.10
N LEU A 567 21.75 13.57 -21.79
CA LEU A 567 22.35 12.50 -22.60
C LEU A 567 22.57 12.90 -24.07
N SER A 568 22.01 14.03 -24.52
CA SER A 568 22.06 14.44 -25.93
C SER A 568 22.28 15.95 -26.12
N ASN A 569 23.46 16.46 -25.78
CA ASN A 569 23.80 17.89 -25.90
C ASN A 569 23.91 18.36 -27.37
N GLN A 570 24.18 17.45 -28.31
CA GLN A 570 24.32 17.76 -29.74
C GLN A 570 23.01 18.21 -30.42
N ARG A 571 21.86 18.07 -29.75
CA ARG A 571 20.53 18.44 -30.28
C ARG A 571 19.89 19.64 -29.59
N ASN A 572 20.66 20.40 -28.78
CA ASN A 572 20.15 21.58 -28.05
C ASN A 572 19.41 22.57 -28.96
N GLU A 573 19.93 22.82 -30.18
CA GLU A 573 19.36 23.78 -31.12
C GLU A 573 17.94 23.43 -31.60
N SER A 574 17.61 22.14 -31.68
CA SER A 574 16.29 21.67 -32.13
C SER A 574 15.34 21.38 -30.95
N LEU A 575 15.84 20.75 -29.88
CA LEU A 575 15.03 20.29 -28.76
C LEU A 575 14.66 21.41 -27.78
N ARG A 576 15.54 22.39 -27.56
CA ARG A 576 15.26 23.51 -26.64
C ARG A 576 14.06 24.36 -27.11
N PRO A 577 13.99 24.82 -28.38
CA PRO A 577 12.81 25.56 -28.85
C PRO A 577 11.53 24.74 -28.87
N LEU A 578 11.62 23.41 -29.11
CA LEU A 578 10.49 22.50 -29.02
C LEU A 578 9.95 22.43 -27.59
N TRP A 579 10.84 22.21 -26.62
CA TRP A 579 10.48 22.16 -25.21
C TRP A 579 9.88 23.47 -24.70
N LYS A 580 10.49 24.62 -25.01
CA LYS A 580 9.98 25.93 -24.57
C LYS A 580 8.57 26.24 -25.09
N ARG A 581 8.27 25.87 -26.34
CA ARG A 581 6.96 26.09 -26.97
C ARG A 581 5.90 25.06 -26.56
N SER A 582 6.32 23.92 -26.02
CA SER A 582 5.40 22.89 -25.58
C SER A 582 4.63 23.32 -24.33
N HIS A 583 3.40 22.83 -24.22
CA HIS A 583 2.66 22.91 -22.96
C HIS A 583 3.33 21.97 -21.95
N ARG A 584 3.71 22.50 -20.78
CA ARG A 584 4.49 21.81 -19.76
C ARG A 584 3.79 21.86 -18.42
N ILE A 585 3.92 20.79 -17.66
CA ILE A 585 3.30 20.59 -16.36
C ILE A 585 4.37 20.40 -15.27
N SER A 586 4.08 20.84 -14.05
CA SER A 586 4.89 20.55 -12.85
C SER A 586 4.42 19.28 -12.15
N LEU A 587 5.19 18.76 -11.16
CA LEU A 587 4.73 17.64 -10.34
C LEU A 587 3.47 18.01 -9.53
N GLU A 588 3.39 19.26 -9.07
CA GLU A 588 2.22 19.77 -8.35
C GLU A 588 0.96 19.78 -9.22
N GLU A 589 1.07 20.34 -10.43
CA GLU A 589 -0.06 20.40 -11.38
C GLU A 589 -0.44 18.99 -11.84
N LEU A 590 0.56 18.12 -12.06
CA LEU A 590 0.37 16.73 -12.43
C LEU A 590 -0.45 15.97 -11.38
N HIS A 591 -0.11 16.12 -10.10
CA HIS A 591 -0.82 15.43 -9.01
C HIS A 591 -2.32 15.77 -8.96
N LYS A 592 -2.69 17.02 -9.29
CA LYS A 592 -4.09 17.49 -9.29
C LYS A 592 -4.87 17.08 -10.54
N THR A 593 -4.20 16.59 -11.57
CA THR A 593 -4.81 16.37 -12.91
C THR A 593 -4.72 14.92 -13.39
N ILE A 594 -4.32 13.98 -12.51
CA ILE A 594 -4.25 12.55 -12.85
C ILE A 594 -5.64 11.99 -13.12
N ASP A 595 -5.80 11.27 -14.23
CA ASP A 595 -7.00 10.47 -14.49
C ASP A 595 -6.86 9.10 -13.80
N PHE A 596 -7.24 9.03 -12.52
CA PHE A 596 -7.14 7.80 -11.74
C PHE A 596 -7.97 6.66 -12.32
N LYS A 597 -9.12 6.95 -12.93
CA LYS A 597 -9.99 5.94 -13.55
C LYS A 597 -9.29 5.28 -14.73
N GLN A 598 -8.74 6.07 -15.65
CA GLN A 598 -7.99 5.54 -16.80
C GLN A 598 -6.71 4.83 -16.36
N MET A 599 -6.06 5.30 -15.29
CA MET A 599 -4.87 4.65 -14.73
C MET A 599 -5.19 3.26 -14.17
N CYS A 600 -6.20 3.15 -13.29
CA CYS A 600 -6.62 1.89 -12.67
C CYS A 600 -7.14 0.88 -13.71
N LEU A 601 -7.93 1.35 -14.69
CA LEU A 601 -8.42 0.51 -15.78
C LEU A 601 -7.27 0.01 -16.66
N GLY A 602 -6.30 0.88 -16.97
CA GLY A 602 -5.10 0.52 -17.72
C GLY A 602 -4.27 -0.56 -17.02
N SER A 603 -4.03 -0.38 -15.72
CA SER A 603 -3.29 -1.34 -14.89
C SER A 603 -4.00 -2.70 -14.80
N SER A 604 -5.32 -2.69 -14.54
CA SER A 604 -6.14 -3.91 -14.48
C SER A 604 -6.11 -4.68 -15.80
N ASN A 605 -6.25 -3.96 -16.91
CA ASN A 605 -6.18 -4.56 -18.24
C ASN A 605 -4.79 -5.15 -18.52
N HIS A 606 -3.72 -4.45 -18.14
CA HIS A 606 -2.35 -4.92 -18.33
C HIS A 606 -2.09 -6.22 -17.56
N GLN A 607 -2.49 -6.27 -16.29
CA GLN A 607 -2.33 -7.44 -15.43
C GLN A 607 -3.19 -8.61 -15.90
N ALA A 608 -4.42 -8.36 -16.33
CA ALA A 608 -5.29 -9.37 -16.94
C ALA A 608 -4.69 -9.97 -18.22
N ASP A 609 -4.03 -9.16 -19.05
CA ASP A 609 -3.33 -9.65 -20.25
C ASP A 609 -2.13 -10.54 -19.91
N LEU A 610 -1.38 -10.18 -18.87
CA LEU A 610 -0.27 -11.00 -18.38
C LEU A 610 -0.77 -12.33 -17.82
N ALA A 611 -1.82 -12.30 -16.99
CA ALA A 611 -2.46 -13.49 -16.45
C ALA A 611 -3.01 -14.40 -17.56
N ALA A 612 -3.66 -13.81 -18.58
CA ALA A 612 -4.13 -14.54 -19.75
C ALA A 612 -2.98 -15.19 -20.54
N GLY A 613 -1.87 -14.48 -20.72
CA GLY A 613 -0.66 -15.01 -21.36
C GLY A 613 -0.06 -16.19 -20.59
N ILE A 614 0.03 -16.07 -19.26
CA ILE A 614 0.53 -17.15 -18.38
C ILE A 614 -0.42 -18.36 -18.45
N ALA A 615 -1.73 -18.15 -18.28
CA ALA A 615 -2.74 -19.21 -18.36
C ALA A 615 -2.70 -19.91 -19.73
N MET A 616 -2.63 -19.16 -20.82
CA MET A 616 -2.53 -19.71 -22.17
C MET A 616 -1.27 -20.56 -22.36
N ALA A 617 -0.11 -20.12 -21.84
CA ALA A 617 1.11 -20.90 -21.87
C ALA A 617 0.97 -22.21 -21.07
N CYS A 618 0.36 -22.15 -19.87
CA CYS A 618 0.09 -23.33 -19.05
C CYS A 618 -0.75 -24.37 -19.81
N LEU A 619 -1.82 -23.92 -20.48
CA LEU A 619 -2.69 -24.79 -21.28
C LEU A 619 -1.92 -25.35 -22.50
N ASN A 620 -1.21 -24.53 -23.25
CA ASN A 620 -0.52 -24.96 -24.48
C ASN A 620 0.60 -25.99 -24.21
N PHE A 621 1.36 -25.83 -23.13
CA PHE A 621 2.47 -26.72 -22.78
C PHE A 621 2.10 -27.82 -21.78
N GLY A 622 0.84 -27.88 -21.33
CA GLY A 622 0.40 -28.86 -20.33
C GLY A 622 0.99 -28.63 -18.93
N LEU A 623 1.51 -27.43 -18.64
CA LEU A 623 2.11 -27.05 -17.36
C LEU A 623 1.03 -26.64 -16.35
N LEU A 624 0.12 -27.56 -16.02
CA LEU A 624 -1.05 -27.26 -15.19
C LEU A 624 -0.74 -27.17 -13.68
N GLY A 625 0.52 -27.15 -13.24
CA GLY A 625 0.89 -27.00 -11.82
C GLY A 625 0.57 -25.62 -11.21
N ARG A 626 0.23 -24.64 -12.04
CA ARG A 626 -0.07 -23.25 -11.67
C ARG A 626 -1.52 -23.10 -11.20
N ASN A 627 -1.81 -22.10 -10.36
CA ASN A 627 -3.16 -21.83 -9.84
C ASN A 627 -4.04 -21.10 -10.86
N LEU A 628 -4.70 -21.87 -11.73
CA LEU A 628 -5.53 -21.31 -12.80
C LEU A 628 -6.75 -20.55 -12.27
N SER A 629 -7.31 -20.92 -11.11
CA SER A 629 -8.40 -20.17 -10.48
C SER A 629 -8.01 -18.72 -10.21
N GLN A 630 -6.85 -18.49 -9.57
CA GLN A 630 -6.33 -17.14 -9.32
C GLN A 630 -6.02 -16.38 -10.62
N LEU A 631 -5.42 -17.04 -11.60
CA LEU A 631 -5.17 -16.42 -12.90
C LEU A 631 -6.47 -16.00 -13.59
N CYS A 632 -7.53 -16.82 -13.48
CA CYS A 632 -8.84 -16.46 -14.01
C CYS A 632 -9.47 -15.27 -13.28
N GLU A 633 -9.33 -15.18 -11.95
CA GLU A 633 -9.78 -14.00 -11.19
C GLU A 633 -9.08 -12.71 -11.68
N GLU A 634 -7.78 -12.77 -11.96
CA GLU A 634 -7.04 -11.64 -12.55
C GLU A 634 -7.53 -11.33 -13.99
N ILE A 635 -7.78 -12.34 -14.82
CA ILE A 635 -8.31 -12.17 -16.19
C ILE A 635 -9.70 -11.51 -16.18
N LEU A 636 -10.57 -11.88 -15.24
CA LEU A 636 -11.94 -11.37 -15.15
C LEU A 636 -12.01 -9.88 -14.81
N GLN A 637 -10.90 -9.25 -14.40
CA GLN A 637 -10.83 -7.79 -14.27
C GLN A 637 -11.08 -7.05 -15.60
N LYS A 638 -10.90 -7.74 -16.75
CA LYS A 638 -11.27 -7.25 -18.09
C LYS A 638 -12.75 -7.37 -18.44
N GLU A 639 -13.59 -7.64 -17.45
CA GLU A 639 -15.05 -7.75 -17.59
C GLU A 639 -15.43 -8.67 -18.76
N ALA A 640 -16.24 -8.20 -19.72
CA ALA A 640 -16.72 -8.99 -20.85
C ALA A 640 -15.60 -9.62 -21.69
N SER A 641 -14.46 -8.93 -21.84
CA SER A 641 -13.32 -9.47 -22.58
C SER A 641 -12.63 -10.61 -21.79
N GLY A 642 -12.52 -10.46 -20.47
CA GLY A 642 -12.01 -11.50 -19.58
C GLY A 642 -12.86 -12.77 -19.62
N VAL A 643 -14.19 -12.61 -19.55
CA VAL A 643 -15.15 -13.74 -19.67
C VAL A 643 -14.98 -14.46 -21.01
N LYS A 644 -14.77 -13.72 -22.10
CA LYS A 644 -14.51 -14.32 -23.42
C LYS A 644 -13.23 -15.14 -23.43
N ILE A 645 -12.14 -14.62 -22.85
CA ILE A 645 -10.85 -15.31 -22.74
C ILE A 645 -11.00 -16.63 -21.95
N CYS A 646 -11.65 -16.59 -20.78
CA CYS A 646 -11.89 -17.79 -19.97
C CYS A 646 -12.76 -18.82 -20.72
N ARG A 647 -13.76 -18.36 -21.48
CA ARG A 647 -14.57 -19.24 -22.32
C ARG A 647 -13.76 -19.89 -23.45
N ASP A 648 -12.89 -19.13 -24.10
CA ASP A 648 -11.98 -19.65 -25.12
C ASP A 648 -11.00 -20.69 -24.54
N PHE A 649 -10.58 -20.53 -23.29
CA PHE A 649 -9.80 -21.54 -22.56
C PHE A 649 -10.61 -22.81 -22.28
N LEU A 650 -11.86 -22.67 -21.81
CA LEU A 650 -12.74 -23.81 -21.55
C LEU A 650 -12.95 -24.67 -22.80
N TYR A 651 -13.12 -24.06 -23.98
CA TYR A 651 -13.24 -24.79 -25.25
C TYR A 651 -11.99 -25.61 -25.62
N ARG A 652 -10.83 -25.30 -25.04
CA ARG A 652 -9.58 -26.03 -25.28
C ARG A 652 -9.38 -27.21 -24.33
N CYS A 653 -10.13 -27.31 -23.23
CA CYS A 653 -10.01 -28.36 -22.22
C CYS A 653 -10.12 -29.80 -22.76
N PRO A 654 -11.07 -30.14 -23.66
CA PRO A 654 -11.14 -31.50 -24.22
C PRO A 654 -9.86 -31.93 -24.96
N ASN A 655 -9.20 -30.98 -25.65
CA ASN A 655 -7.95 -31.24 -26.36
C ASN A 655 -6.76 -31.46 -25.41
N LEU A 656 -6.79 -30.89 -24.20
CA LEU A 656 -5.75 -31.10 -23.18
C LEU A 656 -5.71 -32.56 -22.72
N GLN A 657 -6.89 -33.14 -22.50
CA GLN A 657 -7.03 -34.53 -22.08
C GLN A 657 -6.51 -35.50 -23.16
N ALA A 658 -6.74 -35.18 -24.43
CA ALA A 658 -6.30 -36.01 -25.55
C ALA A 658 -4.79 -35.93 -25.85
N LYS A 659 -4.19 -34.73 -25.73
CA LYS A 659 -2.79 -34.50 -26.13
C LYS A 659 -1.75 -34.91 -25.09
N ASN A 660 -2.09 -34.87 -23.79
CA ASN A 660 -1.11 -35.02 -22.70
C ASN A 660 -1.42 -36.18 -21.74
N SER A 661 -2.17 -37.19 -22.19
CA SER A 661 -2.67 -38.30 -21.34
C SER A 661 -1.60 -39.14 -20.64
N MET A 662 -0.34 -39.11 -21.11
CA MET A 662 0.80 -39.82 -20.51
C MET A 662 1.57 -39.00 -19.44
N ILE A 663 1.42 -37.67 -19.42
CA ILE A 663 2.23 -36.75 -18.59
C ILE A 663 1.37 -36.01 -17.57
N LEU A 664 0.11 -35.74 -17.89
CA LEU A 664 -0.79 -34.93 -17.07
C LEU A 664 -1.81 -35.83 -16.33
N PRO A 665 -1.90 -35.75 -14.99
CA PRO A 665 -2.96 -36.41 -14.22
C PRO A 665 -4.36 -35.97 -14.69
N LYS A 666 -5.28 -36.93 -14.82
CA LYS A 666 -6.67 -36.66 -15.25
C LYS A 666 -7.37 -35.77 -14.24
N SER A 667 -7.11 -35.99 -12.95
CA SER A 667 -7.62 -35.15 -11.86
C SER A 667 -7.31 -33.67 -12.08
N ARG A 668 -6.08 -33.38 -12.53
CA ARG A 668 -5.64 -32.00 -12.76
C ARG A 668 -6.29 -31.38 -13.98
N ALA A 669 -6.48 -32.15 -15.06
CA ALA A 669 -7.21 -31.68 -16.23
C ALA A 669 -8.68 -31.34 -15.89
N TYR A 670 -9.34 -32.18 -15.08
CA TYR A 670 -10.70 -31.90 -14.60
C TYR A 670 -10.74 -30.69 -13.66
N GLN A 671 -9.74 -30.53 -12.78
CA GLN A 671 -9.68 -29.36 -11.89
C GLN A 671 -9.59 -28.05 -12.68
N VAL A 672 -8.81 -28.02 -13.76
CA VAL A 672 -8.73 -26.85 -14.65
C VAL A 672 -10.09 -26.53 -15.29
N GLU A 673 -10.86 -27.55 -15.67
CA GLU A 673 -12.22 -27.37 -16.19
C GLU A 673 -13.16 -26.80 -15.11
N VAL A 674 -13.08 -27.31 -13.87
CA VAL A 674 -13.83 -26.76 -12.72
C VAL A 674 -13.48 -25.29 -12.46
N ASP A 675 -12.19 -24.95 -12.43
CA ASP A 675 -11.72 -23.58 -12.17
C ASP A 675 -12.27 -22.61 -13.23
N LEU A 676 -12.26 -23.00 -14.50
CA LEU A 676 -12.81 -22.21 -15.61
C LEU A 676 -14.34 -22.09 -15.56
N LEU A 677 -15.05 -23.17 -15.21
CA LEU A 677 -16.51 -23.16 -15.05
C LEU A 677 -16.93 -22.21 -13.90
N ARG A 678 -16.21 -22.26 -12.76
CA ARG A 678 -16.43 -21.34 -11.64
C ARG A 678 -16.14 -19.89 -12.03
N ALA A 679 -15.05 -19.64 -12.76
CA ALA A 679 -14.74 -18.31 -13.29
C ALA A 679 -15.84 -17.76 -14.22
N LEU A 680 -16.56 -18.64 -14.92
CA LEU A 680 -17.70 -18.29 -15.78
C LEU A 680 -19.04 -18.28 -15.04
N SER A 681 -19.04 -18.45 -13.71
CA SER A 681 -20.25 -18.54 -12.87
C SER A 681 -21.18 -19.72 -13.24
N GLU A 682 -20.64 -20.81 -13.79
CA GLU A 682 -21.39 -22.03 -14.15
C GLU A 682 -21.32 -23.08 -13.03
N GLU A 683 -21.81 -22.73 -11.82
CA GLU A 683 -21.60 -23.50 -10.60
C GLU A 683 -22.16 -24.93 -10.66
N THR A 684 -23.31 -25.14 -11.30
CA THR A 684 -23.93 -26.48 -11.41
C THR A 684 -23.03 -27.45 -12.19
N ARG A 685 -22.50 -26.99 -13.33
CA ARG A 685 -21.56 -27.77 -14.16
C ARG A 685 -20.22 -27.95 -13.44
N ALA A 686 -19.77 -26.95 -12.69
CA ALA A 686 -18.56 -27.07 -11.89
C ALA A 686 -18.69 -28.16 -10.83
N CYS A 687 -19.80 -28.21 -10.08
CA CYS A 687 -20.08 -29.25 -9.09
C CYS A 687 -20.15 -30.65 -9.72
N GLU A 688 -20.82 -30.79 -10.87
CA GLU A 688 -20.86 -32.06 -11.61
C GLU A 688 -19.46 -32.55 -12.02
N MET A 689 -18.60 -31.64 -12.48
CA MET A 689 -17.22 -31.94 -12.87
C MET A 689 -16.32 -32.22 -11.65
N GLU A 690 -16.57 -31.59 -10.51
CA GLU A 690 -15.81 -31.81 -9.28
C GLU A 690 -15.92 -33.26 -8.79
N HIS A 691 -17.07 -33.92 -8.97
CA HIS A 691 -17.18 -35.36 -8.71
C HIS A 691 -16.20 -36.19 -9.56
N ARG A 692 -15.93 -35.78 -10.80
CA ARG A 692 -14.95 -36.44 -11.67
C ARG A 692 -13.51 -36.18 -11.24
N VAL A 693 -13.22 -34.98 -10.69
CA VAL A 693 -11.93 -34.67 -10.08
C VAL A 693 -11.63 -35.68 -8.97
N TRP A 694 -12.54 -35.83 -8.00
CA TRP A 694 -12.34 -36.73 -6.86
C TRP A 694 -12.27 -38.20 -7.25
N ALA A 695 -13.06 -38.64 -8.23
CA ALA A 695 -12.96 -39.98 -8.78
C ALA A 695 -11.57 -40.23 -9.41
N ALA A 696 -11.07 -39.28 -10.21
CA ALA A 696 -9.74 -39.39 -10.81
C ALA A 696 -8.62 -39.35 -9.76
N VAL A 697 -8.73 -38.51 -8.73
CA VAL A 697 -7.77 -38.50 -7.60
C VAL A 697 -7.74 -39.86 -6.90
N ALA A 698 -8.90 -40.47 -6.65
CA ALA A 698 -8.99 -41.78 -6.03
C ALA A 698 -8.31 -42.87 -6.88
N ASP A 699 -8.56 -42.89 -8.19
CA ASP A 699 -7.96 -43.84 -9.13
C ASP A 699 -6.44 -43.67 -9.27
N GLU A 700 -5.98 -42.42 -9.36
CA GLU A 700 -4.55 -42.06 -9.42
C GLU A 700 -3.83 -42.47 -8.14
N THR A 701 -4.43 -42.19 -6.98
CA THR A 701 -3.88 -42.57 -5.66
C THR A 701 -3.83 -44.09 -5.52
N ALA A 702 -4.90 -44.80 -5.88
CA ALA A 702 -4.96 -46.26 -5.84
C ALA A 702 -3.91 -46.90 -6.76
N SER A 703 -3.68 -46.31 -7.94
CA SER A 703 -2.62 -46.75 -8.87
C SER A 703 -1.24 -46.55 -8.27
N ALA A 704 -0.95 -45.36 -7.71
CA ALA A 704 0.34 -45.06 -7.07
C ALA A 704 0.67 -46.02 -5.91
N VAL A 705 -0.32 -46.32 -5.07
CA VAL A 705 -0.16 -47.28 -3.95
C VAL A 705 0.15 -48.68 -4.47
N ARG A 706 -0.55 -49.17 -5.52
CA ARG A 706 -0.30 -50.51 -6.10
C ARG A 706 1.11 -50.64 -6.70
N TYR A 707 1.68 -49.58 -7.26
CA TYR A 707 3.05 -49.59 -7.77
C TYR A 707 4.10 -49.55 -6.64
N GLY A 708 3.82 -48.88 -5.51
CA GLY A 708 4.70 -48.87 -4.33
C GLY A 708 4.93 -50.25 -3.71
N PHE A 709 3.95 -51.16 -3.81
CA PHE A 709 4.07 -52.54 -3.33
C PHE A 709 4.80 -53.50 -4.29
N LYS A 710 5.02 -53.13 -5.55
CA LYS A 710 5.77 -53.96 -6.51
C LYS A 710 7.29 -53.81 -6.37
N GLY A 711 7.79 -52.73 -5.76
CA GLY A 711 9.23 -52.50 -5.55
C GLY A 711 9.87 -53.28 -4.40
N THR A 712 9.11 -54.07 -3.64
CA THR A 712 9.62 -54.83 -2.47
C THR A 712 9.44 -56.35 -2.59
N VAL A 713 8.99 -56.88 -3.73
CA VAL A 713 8.65 -58.31 -3.86
C VAL A 713 9.38 -59.05 -5.00
N GLU A 714 10.42 -58.45 -5.62
CA GLU A 714 11.27 -59.16 -6.61
C GLU A 714 12.70 -59.42 -6.10
N HIS A 715 12.84 -59.92 -4.88
CA HIS A 715 14.04 -60.65 -4.44
C HIS A 715 13.66 -61.84 -3.54
N SER A 716 12.77 -62.71 -4.05
CA SER A 716 12.85 -64.14 -3.69
C SER A 716 12.06 -64.95 -4.72
N ARG A 717 12.77 -65.89 -5.34
CA ARG A 717 12.33 -67.09 -6.09
C ARG A 717 12.84 -67.13 -7.54
N TYR A 718 13.84 -68.01 -7.66
CA TYR A 718 14.50 -68.62 -8.81
C TYR A 718 15.68 -67.86 -9.41
#